data_AF-A0A518AZH3-F1
#
_entry.id   AF-A0A518AZH3-F1
#
_cell.length_a   1.000
_cell.length_b   1.000
_cell.length_c   1.000
_cell.angle_alpha   90.00
_cell.angle_beta   90.00
_cell.angle_gamma   90.00
#
_symmetry.space_group_name_H-M   'P 1'
#
loop_
_entity.id
_entity.type
_entity.pdbx_description
1 polymer ?
#
loop_
_entity_poly.entity_id
_entity_poly.type
_entity_poly.pdbx_seq_one_letter_code
_entity_poly.pdbx_strand_id
1 'polypeptide(L)'
;MNGSEQNWYSLQLVGAPVWLIVPAAILVAWWLLRIQRRELDDRPRGLRIGMAILRGAAAVALVLMLLEPALTKESRESTLPVVTVLVDQSGSMEVGKDGGTPGDKLDAAIALGLVPEELRPTNAAKARRELAAFLEDAPTLSAALAALQESGMMGPAVSAERLERAAQIAMTHAEEARELVELTGATQGLPDHFLQLAAELDRIGDQFDRALARVGVPSSSEIELSLNGLQRLAESSEEIIERTEAEQSAVDETLVTGADADSPIKQGLEELERLSRRERALRLLQKVILPKLDGRARVELLGFGQSSRKLLDAGAAQGTDEATDFESVLKTVARDWSHDYLGGVLVLSDGRQTAGGDPLPPVRALRSRGTAFSTIGVAESGHPPDAVVSEILGSPDVFLGETIRIDVRYRVAGFGDKPWDLVVSGFGEELDRKTITGNGEWQTERFEFPAREAGVHTLTARLEPTAGAEESSFPAQALAEAIDEGVDPAGLRGLVDAARLPEADHDNNQARMLVSVNEDPMRVLIVDALARWECRYLVTLFERDRKVTIDRQYRMIGMSQGDGSLLPRTQEELDGFDLVILGDLGPSELSTAEQQRLEAYVSRRGGFLICLAGPRSLPHGYGLGGIAKLLPVRVVRPPTDGMNERSIALTSDGDGHPITSVLKDEQLNVRLWPLLPPLRWIADGVVAKPGAIVLLEADDEERTPLVAVQRYGAGRVLWMGSPESWRWRDQLGDTVHRRFWLQAVRWGVGTRLRGKDPRLQMALDRNLVLEGEPVLVRARAHRTDGRSIGAPLLVRVGRLDEEGNLLEKSVREFPLLASEEGSTIRERSIDALEPGVWSATVSTSEPGFEDLSETRRFLVRRRQDQEMIELAADPEALRRLAEEGGGRYGDIGDADRVVAELVEGLEPRMEERRLTYSLWDNYTALLLVGALLCVEWLWRKRSGLP
;
A
#
# COMPACT_ATOMS: atom_id res chain seq x y z
N MET A 1 9.52 -31.05 23.12
CA MET A 1 10.74 -31.85 22.81
C MET A 1 10.46 -33.29 23.15
N ASN A 2 10.24 -34.16 22.15
CA ASN A 2 10.33 -35.62 22.26
C ASN A 2 10.26 -36.22 20.85
N GLY A 3 11.30 -35.97 20.05
CA GLY A 3 11.56 -36.75 18.84
C GLY A 3 12.26 -38.03 19.24
N SER A 4 11.77 -39.18 18.79
CA SER A 4 12.42 -40.47 19.02
C SER A 4 13.67 -40.58 18.16
N GLU A 5 14.86 -40.43 18.75
CA GLU A 5 16.12 -40.68 18.05
C GLU A 5 16.26 -42.19 17.77
N GLN A 6 16.19 -42.57 16.49
CA GLN A 6 16.60 -43.89 16.05
C GLN A 6 18.02 -43.81 15.48
N ASN A 7 18.95 -44.47 16.17
CA ASN A 7 20.36 -44.50 15.81
C ASN A 7 20.71 -45.84 15.14
N TRP A 8 21.23 -45.77 13.92
CA TRP A 8 21.72 -46.93 13.19
C TRP A 8 23.23 -46.80 13.01
N TYR A 9 23.95 -47.89 13.27
CA TYR A 9 25.40 -47.96 13.08
C TYR A 9 25.70 -48.94 11.95
N SER A 10 26.39 -48.48 10.91
CA SER A 10 26.89 -49.36 9.85
C SER A 10 28.40 -49.22 9.73
N LEU A 11 29.08 -50.36 9.56
CA LEU A 11 30.51 -50.41 9.28
C LEU A 11 30.70 -50.53 7.77
N GLN A 12 31.36 -49.54 7.17
CA GLN A 12 31.66 -49.53 5.75
C GLN A 12 33.18 -49.53 5.54
N LEU A 13 33.63 -50.23 4.50
CA LEU A 13 35.04 -50.21 4.06
C LEU A 13 35.11 -49.28 2.85
N VAL A 14 35.69 -48.11 3.03
CA VAL A 14 35.70 -47.03 2.02
C VAL A 14 36.98 -47.05 1.18
N GLY A 15 37.97 -47.85 1.60
CA GLY A 15 39.30 -47.91 0.98
C GLY A 15 39.36 -48.65 -0.35
N ALA A 16 40.58 -48.99 -0.79
CA ALA A 16 40.79 -49.64 -2.08
C ALA A 16 40.00 -50.97 -2.19
N PRO A 17 39.60 -51.38 -3.42
CA PRO A 17 38.72 -52.53 -3.58
C PRO A 17 39.28 -53.78 -2.91
N VAL A 18 38.44 -54.49 -2.15
CA VAL A 18 38.84 -55.70 -1.40
C VAL A 18 39.55 -56.72 -2.30
N TRP A 19 39.15 -56.82 -3.57
CA TRP A 19 39.75 -57.71 -4.56
C TRP A 19 41.20 -57.34 -4.93
N LEU A 20 41.66 -56.12 -4.65
CA LEU A 20 43.03 -55.66 -4.91
C LEU A 20 43.88 -55.75 -3.64
N ILE A 21 43.31 -55.42 -2.48
CA ILE A 21 44.01 -55.48 -1.19
C ILE A 21 44.30 -56.93 -0.77
N VAL A 22 43.33 -57.84 -0.91
CA VAL A 22 43.48 -59.23 -0.43
C VAL A 22 44.62 -59.99 -1.15
N PRO A 23 44.74 -59.96 -2.49
CA PRO A 23 45.87 -60.59 -3.18
C PRO A 23 47.22 -59.96 -2.83
N ALA A 24 47.27 -58.63 -2.70
CA ALA A 24 48.48 -57.92 -2.29
C ALA A 24 48.90 -58.33 -0.86
N ALA A 25 47.94 -58.42 0.07
CA ALA A 25 48.16 -58.90 1.43
C ALA A 25 48.68 -60.34 1.45
N ILE A 26 48.14 -61.23 0.61
CA ILE A 26 48.61 -62.62 0.48
C ILE A 26 50.04 -62.68 -0.07
N LEU A 27 50.37 -61.86 -1.09
CA LEU A 27 51.73 -61.77 -1.64
C LEU A 27 52.74 -61.27 -0.60
N VAL A 28 52.37 -60.23 0.16
CA VAL A 28 53.19 -59.69 1.25
C VAL A 28 53.35 -60.73 2.36
N ALA A 29 52.28 -61.40 2.78
CA ALA A 29 52.35 -62.46 3.78
C ALA A 29 53.25 -63.63 3.32
N TRP A 30 53.13 -64.06 2.06
CA TRP A 30 54.00 -65.07 1.47
C TRP A 30 55.47 -64.64 1.45
N TRP A 31 55.73 -63.39 1.07
CA TRP A 31 57.07 -62.81 1.04
C TRP A 31 57.68 -62.69 2.45
N LEU A 32 56.90 -62.23 3.43
CA LEU A 32 57.29 -62.16 4.84
C LEU A 32 57.61 -63.55 5.41
N LEU A 33 56.79 -64.56 5.13
CA LEU A 33 57.05 -65.95 5.52
C LEU A 33 58.31 -66.51 4.85
N ARG A 34 58.58 -66.16 3.60
CA ARG A 34 59.77 -66.59 2.87
C ARG A 34 61.05 -65.98 3.44
N ILE A 35 61.03 -64.68 3.76
CA ILE A 35 62.14 -64.00 4.44
C ILE A 35 62.34 -64.59 5.83
N GLN A 36 61.26 -64.79 6.57
CA GLN A 36 61.33 -65.33 7.91
C GLN A 36 61.95 -66.73 7.94
N ARG A 37 61.62 -67.60 6.98
CA ARG A 37 62.27 -68.91 6.84
C ARG A 37 63.78 -68.74 6.60
N ARG A 38 64.18 -67.84 5.71
CA ARG A 38 65.60 -67.56 5.43
C ARG A 38 66.36 -66.99 6.63
N GLU A 39 65.72 -66.15 7.45
CA GLU A 39 66.37 -65.47 8.58
C GLU A 39 66.42 -66.30 9.88
N LEU A 40 65.48 -67.23 10.09
CA LEU A 40 65.26 -67.89 11.39
C LEU A 40 65.39 -69.42 11.37
N ASP A 41 65.91 -70.02 10.30
CA ASP A 41 65.99 -71.49 10.15
C ASP A 41 66.86 -72.17 11.22
N ASP A 42 67.91 -71.49 11.73
CA ASP A 42 68.83 -72.00 12.77
C ASP A 42 68.39 -71.70 14.22
N ARG A 43 67.16 -71.20 14.44
CA ARG A 43 66.68 -70.72 15.75
C ARG A 43 65.57 -71.59 16.36
N PRO A 44 65.41 -71.61 17.70
CA PRO A 44 64.42 -72.44 18.39
C PRO A 44 62.98 -72.13 17.98
N ARG A 45 62.13 -73.18 17.92
CA ARG A 45 60.75 -73.12 17.41
C ARG A 45 59.88 -72.04 18.07
N GLY A 46 60.02 -71.83 19.38
CA GLY A 46 59.23 -70.84 20.10
C GLY A 46 59.48 -69.39 19.64
N LEU A 47 60.75 -69.03 19.38
CA LEU A 47 61.11 -67.71 18.88
C LEU A 47 60.58 -67.48 17.46
N ARG A 48 60.68 -68.51 16.61
CA ARG A 48 60.20 -68.48 15.23
C ARG A 48 58.70 -68.26 15.15
N ILE A 49 57.93 -68.98 15.97
CA ILE A 49 56.47 -68.86 16.02
C ILE A 49 56.08 -67.50 16.61
N GLY A 50 56.72 -67.07 17.69
CA GLY A 50 56.42 -65.77 18.32
C GLY A 50 56.64 -64.57 17.39
N MET A 51 57.77 -64.54 16.66
CA MET A 51 58.03 -63.48 15.67
C MET A 51 57.08 -63.57 14.47
N ALA A 52 56.67 -64.77 14.06
CA ALA A 52 55.71 -64.94 12.97
C ALA A 52 54.34 -64.37 13.34
N ILE A 53 53.92 -64.58 14.59
CA ILE A 53 52.66 -64.05 15.13
C ILE A 53 52.71 -62.52 15.19
N LEU A 54 53.79 -61.92 15.70
CA LEU A 54 53.92 -60.45 15.77
C LEU A 54 53.95 -59.80 14.39
N ARG A 55 54.73 -60.34 13.46
CA ARG A 55 54.83 -59.84 12.08
C ARG A 55 53.53 -60.03 11.31
N GLY A 56 52.84 -61.17 11.53
CA GLY A 56 51.52 -61.43 11.00
C GLY A 56 50.47 -60.47 11.54
N ALA A 57 50.49 -60.19 12.85
CA ALA A 57 49.59 -59.23 13.49
C ALA A 57 49.83 -57.80 12.98
N ALA A 58 51.08 -57.38 12.79
CA ALA A 58 51.42 -56.10 12.21
C ALA A 58 50.92 -55.98 10.76
N ALA A 59 51.11 -57.02 9.93
CA ALA A 59 50.62 -57.05 8.56
C ALA A 59 49.09 -57.00 8.48
N VAL A 60 48.39 -57.75 9.34
CA VAL A 60 46.92 -57.72 9.44
C VAL A 60 46.42 -56.33 9.85
N ALA A 61 47.05 -55.70 10.83
CA ALA A 61 46.71 -54.33 11.24
C ALA A 61 46.90 -53.31 10.10
N LEU A 62 47.98 -53.45 9.32
CA LEU A 62 48.25 -52.60 8.14
C LEU A 62 47.21 -52.81 7.03
N VAL A 63 46.79 -54.05 6.79
CA VAL A 63 45.72 -54.37 5.84
C VAL A 63 44.39 -53.80 6.29
N LEU A 64 44.08 -53.86 7.59
CA LEU A 64 42.89 -53.23 8.16
C LEU A 64 42.92 -51.70 8.01
N MET A 65 44.09 -51.05 8.13
CA MET A 65 44.21 -49.61 7.85
C MET A 65 43.99 -49.29 6.37
N LEU A 66 44.52 -50.11 5.45
CA LEU A 66 44.35 -49.94 4.00
C LEU A 66 42.90 -50.16 3.52
N LEU A 67 42.12 -50.93 4.28
CA LEU A 67 40.68 -51.12 4.02
C LEU A 67 39.84 -49.92 4.46
N GLU A 68 40.46 -48.91 5.09
CA GLU A 68 39.85 -47.65 5.55
C GLU A 68 38.46 -47.87 6.19
N PRO A 69 38.38 -48.62 7.31
CA PRO A 69 37.11 -48.83 8.00
C PRO A 69 36.56 -47.51 8.52
N ALA A 70 35.33 -47.21 8.14
CA ALA A 70 34.57 -46.06 8.61
C ALA A 70 33.31 -46.55 9.32
N LEU A 71 33.03 -45.95 10.48
CA LEU A 71 31.78 -46.16 11.21
C LEU A 71 30.83 -45.01 10.88
N THR A 72 29.77 -45.32 10.15
CA THR A 72 28.74 -44.33 9.80
C THR A 72 27.61 -44.40 10.80
N LYS A 73 27.39 -43.31 11.53
CA LYS A 73 26.21 -43.10 12.38
C LYS A 73 25.16 -42.37 11.54
N GLU A 74 24.04 -43.03 11.27
CA GLU A 74 22.85 -42.40 10.69
C GLU A 74 21.89 -42.07 11.82
N SER A 75 21.60 -40.77 11.99
CA SER A 75 20.59 -40.25 12.90
C SER A 75 19.42 -39.69 12.08
N ARG A 76 18.21 -40.16 12.36
CA ARG A 76 16.97 -39.53 11.87
C ARG A 76 16.39 -38.69 13.00
N GLU A 77 16.41 -37.37 12.82
CA GLU A 77 15.74 -36.44 13.74
C GLU A 77 14.45 -35.95 13.08
N SER A 78 13.34 -36.05 13.81
CA SER A 78 12.04 -35.53 13.38
C SER A 78 11.83 -34.19 14.06
N THR A 79 11.93 -33.10 13.29
CA THR A 79 11.64 -31.74 13.77
C THR A 79 10.21 -31.37 13.43
N LEU A 80 9.45 -30.90 14.42
CA LEU A 80 8.11 -30.37 14.17
C LEU A 80 8.19 -29.14 13.25
N PRO A 81 7.27 -29.01 12.29
CA PRO A 81 7.19 -27.82 11.44
C PRO A 81 6.91 -26.57 12.26
N VAL A 82 7.41 -25.43 11.77
CA VAL A 82 7.09 -24.12 12.34
C VAL A 82 5.83 -23.58 11.67
N VAL A 83 4.89 -23.07 12.47
CA VAL A 83 3.72 -22.33 11.97
C VAL A 83 3.77 -20.93 12.54
N THR A 84 3.81 -19.92 11.66
CA THR A 84 3.77 -18.52 12.07
C THR A 84 2.34 -18.01 11.98
N VAL A 85 1.79 -17.52 13.09
CA VAL A 85 0.48 -16.87 13.13
C VAL A 85 0.69 -15.36 13.20
N LEU A 86 0.19 -14.66 12.18
CA LEU A 86 0.22 -13.21 12.06
C LEU A 86 -1.11 -12.64 12.52
N VAL A 87 -1.07 -11.71 13.46
CA VAL A 87 -2.25 -11.00 13.96
C VAL A 87 -2.13 -9.53 13.60
N ASP A 88 -3.12 -9.02 12.89
CA ASP A 88 -3.18 -7.61 12.52
C ASP A 88 -3.42 -6.73 13.75
N GLN A 89 -2.74 -5.59 13.82
CA GLN A 89 -2.78 -4.60 14.90
C GLN A 89 -3.01 -3.17 14.39
N SER A 90 -3.47 -3.05 13.15
CA SER A 90 -3.83 -1.80 12.52
C SER A 90 -5.01 -1.09 13.20
N GLY A 91 -5.25 0.18 12.84
CA GLY A 91 -6.31 0.98 13.45
C GLY A 91 -7.70 0.40 13.21
N SER A 92 -7.94 -0.22 12.05
CA SER A 92 -9.21 -0.86 11.71
C SER A 92 -9.51 -2.09 12.58
N MET A 93 -8.51 -2.68 13.23
CA MET A 93 -8.68 -3.82 14.13
C MET A 93 -9.22 -3.43 15.52
N GLU A 94 -9.26 -2.14 15.86
CA GLU A 94 -9.88 -1.65 17.11
C GLU A 94 -11.40 -1.42 16.96
N VAL A 95 -11.95 -1.54 15.74
CA VAL A 95 -13.39 -1.44 15.50
C VAL A 95 -14.12 -2.59 16.20
N GLY A 96 -15.13 -2.27 17.02
CA GLY A 96 -15.93 -3.26 17.77
C GLY A 96 -17.28 -3.62 17.14
N LYS A 97 -17.83 -2.76 16.28
CA LYS A 97 -19.13 -2.97 15.61
C LYS A 97 -18.92 -3.22 14.13
N ASP A 98 -19.45 -4.33 13.66
CA ASP A 98 -19.31 -4.79 12.27
C ASP A 98 -20.68 -4.94 11.57
N GLY A 99 -20.68 -4.77 10.26
CA GLY A 99 -21.88 -4.65 9.42
C GLY A 99 -22.48 -5.97 8.93
N GLY A 100 -22.09 -7.10 9.52
CA GLY A 100 -22.48 -8.45 9.10
C GLY A 100 -23.96 -8.78 9.25
N THR A 101 -24.38 -9.84 8.55
CA THR A 101 -25.73 -10.41 8.68
C THR A 101 -25.93 -11.01 10.08
N PRO A 102 -27.19 -11.24 10.53
CA PRO A 102 -27.46 -11.96 11.77
C PRO A 102 -26.76 -13.33 11.84
N GLY A 103 -26.67 -14.04 10.70
CA GLY A 103 -25.94 -15.30 10.58
C GLY A 103 -24.45 -15.13 10.84
N ASP A 104 -23.79 -14.16 10.19
CA ASP A 104 -22.35 -13.89 10.36
C ASP A 104 -22.01 -13.59 11.82
N LYS A 105 -22.84 -12.79 12.48
CA LYS A 105 -22.67 -12.46 13.90
C LYS A 105 -22.85 -13.67 14.81
N LEU A 106 -23.80 -14.56 14.50
CA LEU A 106 -23.97 -15.82 15.23
C LEU A 106 -22.79 -16.77 15.00
N ASP A 107 -22.27 -16.88 13.77
CA ASP A 107 -21.07 -17.66 13.45
C ASP A 107 -19.85 -17.17 14.25
N ALA A 108 -19.63 -15.85 14.28
CA ALA A 108 -18.59 -15.23 15.10
C ALA A 108 -18.78 -15.49 16.60
N ALA A 109 -20.00 -15.31 17.11
CA ALA A 109 -20.30 -15.52 18.52
C ALA A 109 -20.11 -16.98 18.95
N ILE A 110 -20.50 -17.95 18.11
CA ILE A 110 -20.32 -19.37 18.37
C ILE A 110 -18.83 -19.74 18.34
N ALA A 111 -18.08 -19.32 17.32
CA ALA A 111 -16.65 -19.59 17.19
C ALA A 111 -15.83 -19.03 18.37
N LEU A 112 -16.24 -17.88 18.93
CA LEU A 112 -15.62 -17.28 20.11
C LEU A 112 -16.13 -17.87 21.44
N GLY A 113 -17.10 -18.79 21.37
CA GLY A 113 -17.77 -19.43 22.51
C GLY A 113 -18.49 -18.43 23.40
N LEU A 114 -19.15 -17.45 22.78
CA LEU A 114 -20.08 -16.49 23.40
C LEU A 114 -21.51 -17.04 23.40
N VAL A 115 -21.87 -17.74 22.31
CA VAL A 115 -23.17 -18.40 22.16
C VAL A 115 -22.94 -19.91 22.05
N PRO A 116 -23.68 -20.75 22.81
CA PRO A 116 -23.63 -22.21 22.62
C PRO A 116 -24.11 -22.62 21.23
N GLU A 117 -23.37 -23.52 20.56
CA GLU A 117 -23.68 -23.99 19.21
C GLU A 117 -25.07 -24.65 19.13
N GLU A 118 -25.52 -25.30 20.21
CA GLU A 118 -26.79 -26.03 20.23
C GLU A 118 -28.03 -25.14 20.13
N LEU A 119 -27.87 -23.83 20.37
CA LEU A 119 -28.97 -22.87 20.29
C LEU A 119 -29.27 -22.42 18.86
N ARG A 120 -28.34 -22.63 17.92
CA ARG A 120 -28.53 -22.30 16.51
C ARG A 120 -28.80 -23.58 15.71
N PRO A 121 -30.02 -23.77 15.17
CA PRO A 121 -30.26 -24.86 14.24
C PRO A 121 -29.50 -24.59 12.93
N THR A 122 -28.50 -25.43 12.64
CA THR A 122 -27.61 -25.31 11.47
C THR A 122 -27.88 -26.35 10.38
N ASN A 123 -29.02 -27.04 10.44
CA ASN A 123 -29.32 -28.15 9.52
C ASN A 123 -29.35 -27.71 8.05
N ALA A 124 -29.88 -26.52 7.76
CA ALA A 124 -29.88 -25.94 6.41
C ALA A 124 -28.45 -25.54 5.98
N ALA A 125 -27.66 -24.94 6.88
CA ALA A 125 -26.24 -24.64 6.62
C ALA A 125 -25.39 -25.89 6.36
N LYS A 126 -25.63 -26.99 7.10
CA LYS A 126 -24.99 -28.29 6.86
C LYS A 126 -25.38 -28.88 5.51
N ALA A 127 -26.67 -28.89 5.18
CA ALA A 127 -27.16 -29.34 3.89
C ALA A 127 -26.53 -28.57 2.72
N ARG A 128 -26.45 -27.23 2.82
CA ARG A 128 -25.78 -26.37 1.84
C ARG A 128 -24.33 -26.78 1.62
N ARG A 129 -23.59 -27.00 2.72
CA ARG A 129 -22.15 -27.31 2.68
C ARG A 129 -21.88 -28.61 1.93
N GLU A 130 -22.63 -29.66 2.24
CA GLU A 130 -22.47 -30.96 1.56
C GLU A 130 -22.85 -30.87 0.08
N LEU A 131 -23.91 -30.12 -0.27
CA LEU A 131 -24.26 -29.90 -1.67
C LEU A 131 -23.17 -29.12 -2.41
N ALA A 132 -22.55 -28.12 -1.77
CA ALA A 132 -21.45 -27.36 -2.36
C ALA A 132 -20.19 -28.22 -2.56
N ALA A 133 -19.84 -29.05 -1.58
CA ALA A 133 -18.74 -30.01 -1.69
C ALA A 133 -18.99 -31.02 -2.82
N PHE A 134 -20.23 -31.54 -2.93
CA PHE A 134 -20.63 -32.40 -4.03
C PHE A 134 -20.46 -31.72 -5.40
N LEU A 135 -20.86 -30.44 -5.54
CA LEU A 135 -20.72 -29.71 -6.81
C LEU A 135 -19.24 -29.48 -7.19
N GLU A 136 -18.35 -29.31 -6.21
CA GLU A 136 -16.91 -29.21 -6.46
C GLU A 136 -16.32 -30.52 -7.01
N ASP A 137 -16.84 -31.66 -6.53
CA ASP A 137 -16.39 -33.00 -6.90
C ASP A 137 -17.12 -33.62 -8.11
N ALA A 138 -18.32 -33.16 -8.44
CA ALA A 138 -19.13 -33.65 -9.56
C ALA A 138 -18.40 -33.64 -10.93
N PRO A 139 -17.56 -32.62 -11.26
CA PRO A 139 -16.71 -32.65 -12.45
C PRO A 139 -15.73 -33.84 -12.46
N THR A 140 -15.21 -34.24 -11.30
CA THR A 140 -14.31 -35.40 -11.18
C THR A 140 -15.05 -36.70 -11.49
N LEU A 141 -16.26 -36.85 -10.97
CA LEU A 141 -17.14 -38.00 -11.22
C LEU A 141 -17.57 -38.09 -12.70
N SER A 142 -18.01 -36.98 -13.28
CA SER A 142 -18.41 -36.92 -14.70
C SER A 142 -17.24 -37.22 -15.64
N ALA A 143 -16.04 -36.71 -15.34
CA ALA A 143 -14.84 -36.99 -16.13
C ALA A 143 -14.40 -38.46 -16.02
N ALA A 144 -14.59 -39.12 -14.88
CA ALA A 144 -14.33 -40.55 -14.72
C ALA A 144 -15.34 -41.41 -15.49
N LEU A 145 -16.63 -41.07 -15.45
CA LEU A 145 -17.69 -41.72 -16.24
C LEU A 145 -17.46 -41.56 -17.76
N ALA A 146 -17.12 -40.35 -18.22
CA ALA A 146 -16.80 -40.10 -19.63
C ALA A 146 -15.57 -40.91 -20.09
N ALA A 147 -14.53 -41.00 -19.26
CA ALA A 147 -13.36 -41.83 -19.55
C ALA A 147 -13.72 -43.32 -19.67
N LEU A 148 -14.63 -43.83 -18.84
CA LEU A 148 -15.15 -45.19 -18.97
C LEU A 148 -15.91 -45.40 -20.28
N GLN A 149 -16.74 -44.43 -20.68
CA GLN A 149 -17.50 -44.48 -21.94
C GLN A 149 -16.58 -44.55 -23.17
N GLU A 150 -15.51 -43.77 -23.19
CA GLU A 150 -14.51 -43.76 -24.26
C GLU A 150 -13.68 -45.06 -24.31
N SER A 151 -13.36 -45.64 -23.14
CA SER A 151 -12.56 -46.87 -23.05
C SER A 151 -13.27 -48.08 -23.67
N GLY A 152 -14.61 -48.11 -23.69
CA GLY A 152 -15.42 -49.19 -24.27
C GLY A 152 -15.37 -49.29 -25.80
N MET A 153 -14.82 -48.30 -26.51
CA MET A 153 -14.91 -48.17 -27.98
C MET A 153 -13.56 -48.26 -28.73
N MET A 154 -12.49 -48.80 -28.12
CA MET A 154 -11.06 -48.78 -28.56
C MET A 154 -10.22 -47.60 -28.01
N GLY A 155 -10.53 -47.08 -26.83
CA GLY A 155 -9.73 -46.06 -26.13
C GLY A 155 -8.61 -46.64 -25.24
N PRO A 156 -7.65 -45.81 -24.77
CA PRO A 156 -6.67 -46.23 -23.77
C PRO A 156 -7.35 -46.62 -22.44
N ALA A 157 -6.77 -47.58 -21.72
CA ALA A 157 -7.30 -48.03 -20.43
C ALA A 157 -7.30 -46.88 -19.41
N VAL A 158 -8.44 -46.65 -18.75
CA VAL A 158 -8.56 -45.66 -17.67
C VAL A 158 -7.62 -46.07 -16.51
N SER A 159 -6.90 -45.10 -15.95
CA SER A 159 -6.00 -45.34 -14.82
C SER A 159 -6.79 -45.80 -13.58
N ALA A 160 -6.37 -46.90 -12.95
CA ALA A 160 -7.00 -47.45 -11.76
C ALA A 160 -7.11 -46.43 -10.62
N GLU A 161 -6.05 -45.65 -10.39
CA GLU A 161 -5.99 -44.60 -9.37
C GLU A 161 -7.08 -43.51 -9.54
N ARG A 162 -7.44 -43.17 -10.79
CA ARG A 162 -8.51 -42.20 -11.09
C ARG A 162 -9.90 -42.78 -10.80
N LEU A 163 -10.10 -44.08 -11.08
CA LEU A 163 -11.36 -44.76 -10.77
C LEU A 163 -11.52 -44.99 -9.27
N GLU A 164 -10.45 -45.36 -8.56
CA GLU A 164 -10.43 -45.49 -7.10
C GLU A 164 -10.78 -44.17 -6.42
N ARG A 165 -10.17 -43.06 -6.87
CA ARG A 165 -10.50 -41.72 -6.36
C ARG A 165 -11.97 -41.35 -6.62
N ALA A 166 -12.49 -41.61 -7.82
CA ALA A 166 -13.88 -41.30 -8.16
C ALA A 166 -14.88 -42.18 -7.39
N ALA A 167 -14.57 -43.46 -7.17
CA ALA A 167 -15.37 -44.37 -6.34
C ALA A 167 -15.42 -43.89 -4.89
N GLN A 168 -14.27 -43.49 -4.33
CA GLN A 168 -14.20 -42.96 -2.96
C GLN A 168 -15.04 -41.69 -2.81
N ILE A 169 -14.92 -40.75 -3.75
CA ILE A 169 -15.73 -39.51 -3.76
C ILE A 169 -17.22 -39.85 -3.79
N ALA A 170 -17.65 -40.73 -4.71
CA ALA A 170 -19.06 -41.10 -4.82
C ALA A 170 -19.61 -41.73 -3.54
N MET A 171 -18.81 -42.60 -2.89
CA MET A 171 -19.19 -43.26 -1.64
C MET A 171 -19.31 -42.26 -0.48
N THR A 172 -18.34 -41.35 -0.33
CA THR A 172 -18.35 -40.32 0.73
C THR A 172 -19.59 -39.44 0.63
N HIS A 173 -19.85 -38.85 -0.54
CA HIS A 173 -21.02 -38.00 -0.76
C HIS A 173 -22.35 -38.78 -0.61
N ALA A 174 -22.38 -40.08 -0.93
CA ALA A 174 -23.57 -40.91 -0.74
C ALA A 174 -23.87 -41.17 0.75
N GLU A 175 -22.85 -41.36 1.58
CA GLU A 175 -23.01 -41.52 3.04
C GLU A 175 -23.48 -40.21 3.69
N GLU A 176 -22.85 -39.09 3.36
CA GLU A 176 -23.20 -37.75 3.86
C GLU A 176 -24.64 -37.37 3.47
N ALA A 177 -25.04 -37.65 2.22
CA ALA A 177 -26.41 -37.44 1.77
C ALA A 177 -27.43 -38.22 2.63
N ARG A 178 -27.14 -39.46 3.02
CA ARG A 178 -28.05 -40.26 3.87
C ARG A 178 -28.15 -39.70 5.29
N GLU A 179 -27.05 -39.23 5.86
CA GLU A 179 -27.06 -38.60 7.18
C GLU A 179 -27.95 -37.33 7.19
N LEU A 180 -27.87 -36.53 6.12
CA LEU A 180 -28.68 -35.32 5.97
C LEU A 180 -30.18 -35.58 5.80
N VAL A 181 -30.60 -36.75 5.30
CA VAL A 181 -32.01 -37.14 5.26
C VAL A 181 -32.62 -37.18 6.67
N GLU A 182 -31.87 -37.68 7.65
CA GLU A 182 -32.33 -37.74 9.04
C GLU A 182 -32.39 -36.35 9.69
N LEU A 183 -31.44 -35.47 9.36
CA LEU A 183 -31.30 -34.13 9.94
C LEU A 183 -32.28 -33.10 9.34
N THR A 184 -32.67 -33.26 8.07
CA THR A 184 -33.53 -32.33 7.32
C THR A 184 -34.98 -32.79 7.21
N GLY A 185 -35.39 -33.83 7.96
CA GLY A 185 -36.71 -34.47 7.85
C GLY A 185 -37.93 -33.57 8.05
N ALA A 186 -37.77 -32.36 8.58
CA ALA A 186 -38.82 -31.36 8.74
C ALA A 186 -38.94 -30.37 7.55
N THR A 187 -37.98 -30.36 6.62
CA THR A 187 -37.89 -29.37 5.55
C THR A 187 -38.47 -29.91 4.24
N GLN A 188 -39.29 -29.11 3.56
CA GLN A 188 -40.04 -29.55 2.38
C GLN A 188 -39.10 -29.85 1.18
N GLY A 189 -39.09 -31.11 0.72
CA GLY A 189 -38.41 -31.55 -0.51
C GLY A 189 -36.90 -31.81 -0.40
N LEU A 190 -36.23 -31.39 0.68
CA LEU A 190 -34.80 -31.68 0.93
C LEU A 190 -34.51 -33.17 1.17
N PRO A 191 -35.29 -33.90 2.00
CA PRO A 191 -35.09 -35.33 2.21
C PRO A 191 -35.20 -36.14 0.89
N ASP A 192 -36.16 -35.78 0.03
CA ASP A 192 -36.36 -36.46 -1.25
C ASP A 192 -35.18 -36.23 -2.21
N HIS A 193 -34.58 -35.03 -2.19
CA HIS A 193 -33.39 -34.73 -3.00
C HIS A 193 -32.17 -35.53 -2.52
N PHE A 194 -31.88 -35.54 -1.22
CA PHE A 194 -30.76 -36.29 -0.68
C PHE A 194 -30.91 -37.81 -0.88
N LEU A 195 -32.13 -38.33 -0.82
CA LEU A 195 -32.41 -39.74 -1.19
C LEU A 195 -32.09 -40.03 -2.66
N GLN A 196 -32.44 -39.11 -3.57
CA GLN A 196 -32.12 -39.26 -5.00
C GLN A 196 -30.61 -39.13 -5.25
N LEU A 197 -29.94 -38.19 -4.56
CA LEU A 197 -28.50 -37.98 -4.64
C LEU A 197 -27.74 -39.23 -4.19
N ALA A 198 -28.05 -39.76 -3.01
CA ALA A 198 -27.44 -40.99 -2.50
C ALA A 198 -27.66 -42.17 -3.46
N ALA A 199 -28.87 -42.35 -3.98
CA ALA A 199 -29.19 -43.46 -4.88
C ALA A 199 -28.46 -43.40 -6.24
N GLU A 200 -28.26 -42.21 -6.81
CA GLU A 200 -27.47 -42.07 -8.04
C GLU A 200 -25.97 -42.19 -7.78
N LEU A 201 -25.46 -41.65 -6.67
CA LEU A 201 -24.05 -41.80 -6.28
C LEU A 201 -23.68 -43.25 -6.00
N ASP A 202 -24.54 -44.01 -5.32
CA ASP A 202 -24.36 -45.46 -5.15
C ASP A 202 -24.28 -46.18 -6.51
N ARG A 203 -25.18 -45.82 -7.44
CA ARG A 203 -25.18 -46.41 -8.78
C ARG A 203 -23.90 -46.10 -9.55
N ILE A 204 -23.37 -44.89 -9.40
CA ILE A 204 -22.12 -44.45 -10.02
C ILE A 204 -20.92 -45.16 -9.39
N GLY A 205 -20.87 -45.24 -8.05
CA GLY A 205 -19.86 -46.00 -7.31
C GLY A 205 -19.81 -47.46 -7.74
N ASP A 206 -20.97 -48.13 -7.82
CA ASP A 206 -21.10 -49.50 -8.30
C ASP A 206 -20.58 -49.69 -9.74
N GLN A 207 -20.69 -48.68 -10.60
CA GLN A 207 -20.13 -48.73 -11.96
C GLN A 207 -18.60 -48.65 -11.94
N PHE A 208 -18.02 -47.79 -11.09
CA PHE A 208 -16.58 -47.69 -10.92
C PHE A 208 -15.98 -48.97 -10.31
N ASP A 209 -16.62 -49.54 -9.30
CA ASP A 209 -16.17 -50.78 -8.66
C ASP A 209 -16.24 -51.98 -9.62
N ARG A 210 -17.32 -52.09 -10.42
CA ARG A 210 -17.42 -53.12 -11.47
C ARG A 210 -16.35 -52.94 -12.54
N ALA A 211 -16.01 -51.70 -12.91
CA ALA A 211 -14.94 -51.40 -13.85
C ALA A 211 -13.55 -51.76 -13.29
N LEU A 212 -13.27 -51.43 -12.02
CA LEU A 212 -12.04 -51.79 -11.30
C LEU A 212 -11.88 -53.31 -11.17
N ALA A 213 -12.96 -54.01 -10.83
CA ALA A 213 -12.98 -55.48 -10.71
C ALA A 213 -12.93 -56.20 -12.07
N ARG A 214 -13.14 -55.48 -13.19
CA ARG A 214 -13.32 -56.04 -14.54
C ARG A 214 -14.46 -57.05 -14.64
N VAL A 215 -15.49 -56.91 -13.80
CA VAL A 215 -16.65 -57.78 -13.75
C VAL A 215 -17.88 -56.99 -14.21
N GLY A 216 -18.35 -57.26 -15.43
CA GLY A 216 -19.55 -56.62 -15.97
C GLY A 216 -19.35 -55.14 -16.27
N VAL A 217 -18.56 -54.84 -17.32
CA VAL A 217 -18.31 -53.46 -17.79
C VAL A 217 -19.66 -52.78 -18.07
N PRO A 218 -19.92 -51.60 -17.47
CA PRO A 218 -21.18 -50.90 -17.65
C PRO A 218 -21.41 -50.58 -19.13
N SER A 219 -22.65 -50.76 -19.60
CA SER A 219 -23.00 -50.46 -20.98
C SER A 219 -22.95 -48.95 -21.26
N SER A 220 -22.72 -48.53 -22.51
CA SER A 220 -22.72 -47.10 -22.86
C SER A 220 -24.03 -46.41 -22.50
N SER A 221 -25.17 -47.10 -22.56
CA SER A 221 -26.46 -46.60 -22.11
C SER A 221 -26.56 -46.43 -20.59
N GLU A 222 -25.93 -47.32 -19.80
CA GLU A 222 -25.86 -47.18 -18.33
C GLU A 222 -25.05 -45.95 -17.94
N ILE A 223 -23.91 -45.73 -18.61
CA ILE A 223 -23.04 -44.58 -18.35
C ILE A 223 -23.74 -43.27 -18.75
N GLU A 224 -24.42 -43.25 -19.90
CA GLU A 224 -25.18 -42.08 -20.36
C GLU A 224 -26.35 -41.74 -19.42
N LEU A 225 -27.04 -42.74 -18.87
CA LEU A 225 -28.06 -42.55 -17.84
C LEU A 225 -27.48 -41.93 -16.56
N SER A 226 -26.31 -42.41 -16.11
CA SER A 226 -25.63 -41.89 -14.93
C SER A 226 -25.08 -40.48 -15.14
N LEU A 227 -24.54 -40.15 -16.32
CA LEU A 227 -24.11 -38.79 -16.67
C LEU A 227 -25.29 -37.81 -16.65
N ASN A 228 -26.42 -38.18 -17.26
CA ASN A 228 -27.64 -37.37 -17.25
C ASN A 228 -28.29 -37.27 -15.85
N GLY A 229 -28.14 -38.31 -15.02
CA GLY A 229 -28.57 -38.31 -13.63
C GLY A 229 -27.75 -37.34 -12.79
N LEU A 230 -26.42 -37.44 -12.87
CA LEU A 230 -25.47 -36.57 -12.18
C LEU A 230 -25.65 -35.10 -12.57
N GLN A 231 -25.82 -34.81 -13.87
CA GLN A 231 -26.06 -33.44 -14.33
C GLN A 231 -27.36 -32.85 -13.78
N ARG A 232 -28.48 -33.59 -13.84
CA ARG A 232 -29.76 -33.13 -13.28
C ARG A 232 -29.68 -32.90 -11.77
N LEU A 233 -28.97 -33.76 -11.04
CA LEU A 233 -28.78 -33.60 -9.61
C LEU A 233 -27.86 -32.43 -9.29
N ALA A 234 -26.84 -32.15 -10.09
CA ALA A 234 -26.00 -30.96 -9.94
C ALA A 234 -26.84 -29.67 -10.13
N GLU A 235 -27.60 -29.58 -11.23
CA GLU A 235 -28.50 -28.43 -11.50
C GLU A 235 -29.54 -28.24 -10.37
N SER A 236 -30.16 -29.33 -9.91
CA SER A 236 -31.11 -29.26 -8.79
C SER A 236 -30.44 -28.95 -7.44
N SER A 237 -29.17 -29.30 -7.26
CA SER A 237 -28.42 -28.99 -6.04
C SER A 237 -28.07 -27.51 -5.97
N GLU A 238 -27.76 -26.87 -7.10
CA GLU A 238 -27.56 -25.42 -7.19
C GLU A 238 -28.81 -24.65 -6.75
N GLU A 239 -30.00 -25.04 -7.25
CA GLU A 239 -31.28 -24.41 -6.85
C GLU A 239 -31.58 -24.62 -5.36
N ILE A 240 -31.31 -25.82 -4.83
CA ILE A 240 -31.53 -26.14 -3.42
C ILE A 240 -30.57 -25.37 -2.53
N ILE A 241 -29.31 -25.19 -2.93
CA ILE A 241 -28.32 -24.38 -2.20
C ILE A 241 -28.87 -22.97 -1.96
N GLU A 242 -29.34 -22.29 -3.01
CA GLU A 242 -29.90 -20.93 -2.91
C GLU A 242 -31.10 -20.88 -1.95
N ARG A 243 -31.99 -21.88 -2.03
CA ARG A 243 -33.14 -21.98 -1.13
C ARG A 243 -32.74 -22.25 0.33
N THR A 244 -31.77 -23.13 0.57
CA THR A 244 -31.28 -23.43 1.93
C THR A 244 -30.56 -22.26 2.56
N GLU A 245 -29.88 -21.44 1.78
CA GLU A 245 -29.25 -20.21 2.24
C GLU A 245 -30.30 -19.18 2.67
N ALA A 246 -31.36 -18.99 1.89
CA ALA A 246 -32.48 -18.14 2.27
C ALA A 246 -33.22 -18.65 3.53
N GLU A 247 -33.42 -19.96 3.63
CA GLU A 247 -34.05 -20.59 4.80
C GLU A 247 -33.21 -20.42 6.07
N GLN A 248 -31.90 -20.69 6.00
CA GLN A 248 -30.99 -20.48 7.14
C GLN A 248 -30.96 -19.01 7.56
N SER A 249 -30.90 -18.10 6.59
CA SER A 249 -30.91 -16.65 6.86
C SER A 249 -32.19 -16.21 7.59
N ALA A 250 -33.34 -16.72 7.17
CA ALA A 250 -34.63 -16.43 7.82
C ALA A 250 -34.71 -17.02 9.24
N VAL A 251 -34.15 -18.21 9.46
CA VAL A 251 -34.04 -18.84 10.78
C VAL A 251 -33.16 -17.99 11.70
N ASP A 252 -31.98 -17.59 11.24
CA ASP A 252 -31.03 -16.77 12.00
C ASP A 252 -31.64 -15.40 12.33
N GLU A 253 -32.32 -14.76 11.38
CA GLU A 253 -33.02 -13.49 11.60
C GLU A 253 -34.13 -13.63 12.65
N THR A 254 -34.93 -14.71 12.58
CA THR A 254 -35.98 -14.98 13.58
C THR A 254 -35.37 -15.26 14.97
N LEU A 255 -34.24 -15.95 15.02
CA LEU A 255 -33.53 -16.28 16.25
C LEU A 255 -33.00 -15.02 16.95
N VAL A 256 -32.41 -14.09 16.19
CA VAL A 256 -31.87 -12.83 16.71
C VAL A 256 -32.99 -11.85 17.09
N THR A 257 -34.00 -11.68 16.25
CA THR A 257 -35.10 -10.73 16.50
C THR A 257 -36.08 -11.21 17.58
N GLY A 258 -36.27 -12.53 17.71
CA GLY A 258 -37.15 -13.15 18.70
C GLY A 258 -36.52 -13.41 20.06
N ALA A 259 -35.22 -13.14 20.25
CA ALA A 259 -34.52 -13.38 21.50
C ALA A 259 -34.87 -12.35 22.60
N ASP A 260 -35.31 -12.86 23.76
CA ASP A 260 -35.49 -12.06 24.97
C ASP A 260 -34.16 -11.43 25.44
N ALA A 261 -34.23 -10.33 26.20
CA ALA A 261 -33.05 -9.62 26.71
C ALA A 261 -32.11 -10.50 27.57
N ASP A 262 -32.67 -11.49 28.27
CA ASP A 262 -31.92 -12.43 29.12
C ASP A 262 -31.47 -13.71 28.39
N SER A 263 -31.74 -13.82 27.08
CA SER A 263 -31.33 -14.98 26.29
C SER A 263 -29.81 -15.03 26.12
N PRO A 264 -29.17 -16.22 26.20
CA PRO A 264 -27.74 -16.39 25.92
C PRO A 264 -27.34 -15.85 24.54
N ILE A 265 -28.25 -15.89 23.56
CA ILE A 265 -28.01 -15.38 22.21
C ILE A 265 -27.83 -13.86 22.23
N LYS A 266 -28.74 -13.15 22.89
CA LYS A 266 -28.72 -11.69 22.92
C LYS A 266 -27.54 -11.16 23.73
N GLN A 267 -27.28 -11.77 24.90
CA GLN A 267 -26.10 -11.45 25.72
C GLN A 267 -24.78 -11.75 24.98
N GLY A 268 -24.70 -12.88 24.27
CA GLY A 268 -23.52 -13.24 23.49
C GLY A 268 -23.25 -12.30 22.32
N LEU A 269 -24.30 -11.84 21.63
CA LEU A 269 -24.20 -10.85 20.55
C LEU A 269 -23.82 -9.46 21.09
N GLU A 270 -24.37 -9.04 22.23
CA GLU A 270 -23.97 -7.79 22.90
C GLU A 270 -22.51 -7.84 23.40
N GLU A 271 -22.03 -8.99 23.87
CA GLU A 271 -20.61 -9.17 24.20
C GLU A 271 -19.74 -9.13 22.94
N LEU A 272 -20.17 -9.74 21.83
CA LEU A 272 -19.45 -9.70 20.56
C LEU A 272 -19.25 -8.26 20.05
N GLU A 273 -20.30 -7.43 20.09
CA GLU A 273 -20.24 -6.02 19.64
C GLU A 273 -19.38 -5.12 20.55
N ARG A 274 -19.05 -5.57 21.77
CA ARG A 274 -18.10 -4.88 22.66
C ARG A 274 -16.66 -5.25 22.39
N LEU A 275 -16.41 -6.41 21.78
CA LEU A 275 -15.06 -6.87 21.47
C LEU A 275 -14.59 -6.23 20.16
N SER A 276 -13.43 -5.58 20.20
CA SER A 276 -12.71 -5.16 19.01
C SER A 276 -12.36 -6.36 18.12
N ARG A 277 -12.26 -6.18 16.80
CA ARG A 277 -11.77 -7.22 15.86
C ARG A 277 -10.45 -7.85 16.33
N ARG A 278 -9.55 -7.06 16.94
CA ARG A 278 -8.32 -7.54 17.57
C ARG A 278 -8.58 -8.48 18.75
N GLU A 279 -9.46 -8.10 19.67
CA GLU A 279 -9.83 -8.97 20.81
C GLU A 279 -10.51 -10.25 20.33
N ARG A 280 -11.33 -10.18 19.27
CA ARG A 280 -11.91 -11.36 18.61
C ARG A 280 -10.82 -12.26 18.04
N ALA A 281 -9.84 -11.71 17.32
CA ALA A 281 -8.69 -12.45 16.79
C ALA A 281 -7.88 -13.15 17.91
N LEU A 282 -7.61 -12.45 19.01
CA LEU A 282 -6.89 -13.01 20.15
C LEU A 282 -7.66 -14.12 20.87
N ARG A 283 -8.99 -13.96 21.02
CA ARG A 283 -9.86 -14.97 21.63
C ARG A 283 -9.96 -16.20 20.73
N LEU A 284 -10.05 -16.03 19.42
CA LEU A 284 -10.01 -17.10 18.43
C LEU A 284 -8.67 -17.86 18.47
N LEU A 285 -7.56 -17.11 18.54
CA LEU A 285 -6.22 -17.67 18.68
C LEU A 285 -6.10 -18.58 19.90
N GLN A 286 -6.59 -18.14 21.06
CA GLN A 286 -6.52 -18.89 22.30
C GLN A 286 -7.46 -20.10 22.35
N LYS A 287 -8.68 -19.98 21.82
CA LYS A 287 -9.70 -21.03 21.94
C LYS A 287 -9.64 -22.10 20.84
N VAL A 288 -9.30 -21.72 19.61
CA VAL A 288 -9.40 -22.61 18.44
C VAL A 288 -8.03 -22.96 17.89
N ILE A 289 -7.21 -21.95 17.59
CA ILE A 289 -5.96 -22.13 16.82
C ILE A 289 -4.88 -22.82 17.66
N LEU A 290 -4.54 -22.28 18.85
CA LEU A 290 -3.47 -22.82 19.68
C LEU A 290 -3.72 -24.27 20.14
N PRO A 291 -4.92 -24.66 20.59
CA PRO A 291 -5.20 -26.04 20.96
C PRO A 291 -5.02 -27.05 19.82
N LYS A 292 -5.35 -26.66 18.57
CA LYS A 292 -5.18 -27.54 17.40
C LYS A 292 -3.74 -27.67 16.94
N LEU A 293 -2.93 -26.63 17.13
CA LEU A 293 -1.50 -26.66 16.79
C LEU A 293 -0.64 -27.31 17.87
N ASP A 294 -1.17 -27.47 19.09
CA ASP A 294 -0.44 -28.07 20.20
C ASP A 294 0.01 -29.51 19.89
N GLY A 295 1.30 -29.77 20.12
CA GLY A 295 1.94 -31.05 19.78
C GLY A 295 2.11 -31.35 18.28
N ARG A 296 1.54 -30.55 17.37
CA ARG A 296 1.62 -30.73 15.91
C ARG A 296 2.63 -29.79 15.25
N ALA A 297 2.80 -28.59 15.77
CA ALA A 297 3.72 -27.59 15.24
C ALA A 297 4.38 -26.75 16.35
N ARG A 298 5.52 -26.13 16.02
CA ARG A 298 6.07 -25.03 16.83
C ARG A 298 5.42 -23.72 16.37
N VAL A 299 4.59 -23.12 17.22
CA VAL A 299 3.87 -21.89 16.89
C VAL A 299 4.73 -20.66 17.20
N GLU A 300 4.82 -19.72 16.26
CA GLU A 300 5.35 -18.38 16.47
C GLU A 300 4.25 -17.33 16.27
N LEU A 301 4.09 -16.42 17.23
CA LEU A 301 3.05 -15.38 17.21
C LEU A 301 3.67 -14.00 16.93
N LEU A 302 3.23 -13.36 15.85
CA LEU A 302 3.67 -12.02 15.46
C LEU A 302 2.46 -11.09 15.32
N GLY A 303 2.56 -9.90 15.89
CA GLY A 303 1.67 -8.78 15.61
C GLY A 303 2.24 -7.92 14.47
N PHE A 304 1.40 -7.35 13.62
CA PHE A 304 1.87 -6.48 12.54
C PHE A 304 0.93 -5.30 12.27
N GLY A 305 1.51 -4.22 11.74
CA GLY A 305 0.84 -3.05 11.16
C GLY A 305 1.76 -2.43 10.11
N GLN A 306 2.45 -1.34 10.45
CA GLN A 306 3.57 -0.80 9.65
C GLN A 306 4.88 -1.56 9.92
N SER A 307 4.98 -2.19 11.09
CA SER A 307 6.13 -2.98 11.51
C SER A 307 5.69 -4.30 12.13
N SER A 308 6.51 -5.35 12.03
CA SER A 308 6.25 -6.61 12.71
C SER A 308 6.91 -6.64 14.10
N ARG A 309 6.18 -7.13 15.10
CA ARG A 309 6.63 -7.26 16.50
C ARG A 309 6.19 -8.61 17.07
N LYS A 310 6.91 -9.16 18.04
CA LYS A 310 6.48 -10.39 18.73
C LYS A 310 5.29 -10.09 19.63
N LEU A 311 4.27 -10.95 19.59
CA LEU A 311 3.02 -10.70 20.32
C LEU A 311 3.20 -10.68 21.86
N LEU A 312 4.23 -11.34 22.39
CA LEU A 312 4.58 -11.33 23.82
C LEU A 312 4.93 -9.92 24.34
N ASP A 313 5.43 -9.04 23.48
CA ASP A 313 5.75 -7.65 23.82
C ASP A 313 4.54 -6.70 23.65
N ALA A 314 3.43 -7.18 23.07
CA ALA A 314 2.27 -6.39 22.67
C ALA A 314 1.18 -6.27 23.75
N GLY A 315 1.30 -6.94 24.89
CA GLY A 315 0.30 -6.92 25.97
C GLY A 315 0.09 -5.57 26.67
N ALA A 316 0.72 -4.48 26.19
CA ALA A 316 0.71 -3.16 26.83
C ALA A 316 0.44 -1.98 25.88
N ALA A 317 0.20 -2.19 24.58
CA ALA A 317 -0.03 -1.09 23.63
C ALA A 317 -1.38 -1.25 22.90
N GLN A 318 -2.25 -0.24 23.03
CA GLN A 318 -3.32 0.03 22.04
C GLN A 318 -2.70 0.07 20.64
N GLY A 319 -3.41 -0.39 19.59
CA GLY A 319 -2.89 -0.42 18.21
C GLY A 319 -2.12 0.87 17.87
N THR A 320 -0.79 0.77 17.74
CA THR A 320 0.09 1.93 17.54
C THR A 320 0.33 2.25 16.08
N ASP A 321 -0.03 1.33 15.20
CA ASP A 321 0.40 1.35 13.81
C ASP A 321 -0.76 1.88 12.94
N GLU A 322 -0.51 3.02 12.31
CA GLU A 322 -1.51 3.82 11.56
C GLU A 322 -1.86 3.23 10.16
N ALA A 323 -1.26 2.09 9.81
CA ALA A 323 -1.48 1.43 8.52
C ALA A 323 -1.15 -0.07 8.57
N THR A 324 -1.73 -0.83 7.65
CA THR A 324 -1.53 -2.27 7.42
C THR A 324 -0.61 -2.47 6.21
N ASP A 325 0.54 -3.10 6.43
CA ASP A 325 1.52 -3.46 5.39
C ASP A 325 1.83 -4.98 5.41
N PHE A 326 1.07 -5.73 4.60
CA PHE A 326 1.29 -7.17 4.44
C PHE A 326 2.65 -7.48 3.78
N GLU A 327 3.13 -6.66 2.84
CA GLU A 327 4.37 -6.92 2.12
C GLU A 327 5.57 -6.96 3.08
N SER A 328 5.67 -5.97 3.96
CA SER A 328 6.78 -5.83 4.91
C SER A 328 6.84 -6.99 5.91
N VAL A 329 5.71 -7.39 6.49
CA VAL A 329 5.66 -8.53 7.42
C VAL A 329 5.98 -9.84 6.71
N LEU A 330 5.42 -10.08 5.52
CA LEU A 330 5.65 -11.32 4.78
C LEU A 330 7.09 -11.45 4.27
N LYS A 331 7.72 -10.34 3.85
CA LYS A 331 9.16 -10.30 3.55
C LYS A 331 10.00 -10.65 4.78
N THR A 332 9.60 -10.15 5.96
CA THR A 332 10.29 -10.44 7.21
C THR A 332 10.19 -11.93 7.55
N VAL A 333 8.98 -12.51 7.49
CA VAL A 333 8.77 -13.96 7.70
C VAL A 333 9.58 -14.78 6.69
N ALA A 334 9.53 -14.44 5.41
CA ALA A 334 10.27 -15.16 4.37
C ALA A 334 11.80 -15.07 4.51
N ARG A 335 12.31 -14.00 5.12
CA ARG A 335 13.74 -13.80 5.40
C ARG A 335 14.17 -14.55 6.66
N ASP A 336 13.44 -14.36 7.75
CA ASP A 336 13.81 -14.88 9.08
C ASP A 336 13.74 -16.41 9.09
N TRP A 337 12.80 -17.00 8.35
CA TRP A 337 12.63 -18.45 8.19
C TRP A 337 13.30 -19.02 6.94
N SER A 338 14.37 -18.39 6.45
CA SER A 338 15.13 -18.89 5.29
C SER A 338 15.92 -20.17 5.56
N HIS A 339 16.22 -20.48 6.83
CA HIS A 339 17.07 -21.60 7.24
C HIS A 339 16.31 -22.73 7.96
N ASP A 340 15.14 -22.44 8.53
CA ASP A 340 14.29 -23.37 9.27
C ASP A 340 13.08 -23.79 8.42
N TYR A 341 12.49 -24.97 8.69
CA TYR A 341 11.32 -25.45 7.95
C TYR A 341 10.02 -24.77 8.44
N LEU A 342 9.59 -23.74 7.71
CA LEU A 342 8.30 -23.10 7.85
C LEU A 342 7.22 -23.92 7.15
N GLY A 343 6.44 -24.67 7.92
CA GLY A 343 5.37 -25.54 7.41
C GLY A 343 4.11 -24.77 7.05
N GLY A 344 3.80 -23.68 7.76
CA GLY A 344 2.60 -22.88 7.47
C GLY A 344 2.65 -21.44 7.97
N VAL A 345 1.85 -20.58 7.35
CA VAL A 345 1.55 -19.22 7.80
C VAL A 345 0.04 -19.06 7.88
N LEU A 346 -0.44 -18.53 9.01
CA LEU A 346 -1.84 -18.21 9.24
C LEU A 346 -1.98 -16.71 9.53
N VAL A 347 -2.83 -16.00 8.79
CA VAL A 347 -3.08 -14.56 9.02
C VAL A 347 -4.46 -14.33 9.60
N LEU A 348 -4.55 -13.54 10.66
CA LEU A 348 -5.79 -13.01 11.25
C LEU A 348 -5.85 -11.50 10.99
N SER A 349 -6.76 -11.06 10.12
CA SER A 349 -6.89 -9.67 9.69
C SER A 349 -8.29 -9.40 9.14
N ASP A 350 -8.64 -8.13 8.92
CA ASP A 350 -9.79 -7.72 8.12
C ASP A 350 -9.48 -7.65 6.61
N GLY A 351 -8.23 -7.88 6.21
CA GLY A 351 -7.80 -8.02 4.82
C GLY A 351 -7.38 -6.74 4.12
N ARG A 352 -7.52 -5.59 4.78
CA ARG A 352 -7.39 -4.31 4.11
C ARG A 352 -5.96 -3.79 4.18
N GLN A 353 -5.28 -3.72 3.04
CA GLN A 353 -3.94 -3.15 2.96
C GLN A 353 -4.00 -1.65 2.64
N THR A 354 -3.34 -0.82 3.44
CA THR A 354 -3.31 0.65 3.28
C THR A 354 -1.91 1.22 3.09
N ALA A 355 -0.87 0.43 3.32
CA ALA A 355 0.53 0.77 3.06
C ALA A 355 1.29 -0.41 2.43
N GLY A 356 2.51 -0.15 1.92
CA GLY A 356 3.34 -1.17 1.27
C GLY A 356 3.00 -1.40 -0.22
N GLY A 357 3.77 -2.28 -0.86
CA GLY A 357 3.57 -2.72 -2.24
C GLY A 357 2.73 -3.99 -2.34
N ASP A 358 2.78 -4.68 -3.48
CA ASP A 358 2.04 -5.92 -3.72
C ASP A 358 2.49 -7.05 -2.74
N PRO A 359 1.58 -7.63 -1.94
CA PRO A 359 1.90 -8.72 -1.01
C PRO A 359 1.99 -10.10 -1.67
N LEU A 360 1.54 -10.27 -2.92
CA LEU A 360 1.51 -11.57 -3.61
C LEU A 360 2.91 -12.16 -3.90
N PRO A 361 3.95 -11.40 -4.30
CA PRO A 361 5.27 -11.96 -4.56
C PRO A 361 5.91 -12.63 -3.33
N PRO A 362 5.88 -12.04 -2.11
CA PRO A 362 6.25 -12.73 -0.88
C PRO A 362 5.47 -14.03 -0.63
N VAL A 363 4.14 -14.03 -0.83
CA VAL A 363 3.30 -15.23 -0.64
C VAL A 363 3.70 -16.34 -1.61
N ARG A 364 3.87 -16.04 -2.90
CA ARG A 364 4.33 -17.02 -3.91
C ARG A 364 5.73 -17.55 -3.58
N ALA A 365 6.61 -16.71 -3.03
CA ALA A 365 7.93 -17.13 -2.59
C ALA A 365 7.84 -18.13 -1.42
N LEU A 366 6.93 -17.94 -0.47
CA LEU A 366 6.66 -18.90 0.61
C LEU A 366 6.10 -20.22 0.06
N ARG A 367 5.10 -20.15 -0.83
CA ARG A 367 4.53 -21.34 -1.50
C ARG A 367 5.58 -22.15 -2.26
N SER A 368 6.49 -21.48 -2.97
CA SER A 368 7.57 -22.15 -3.71
C SER A 368 8.50 -22.99 -2.83
N ARG A 369 8.50 -22.74 -1.51
CA ARG A 369 9.28 -23.49 -0.50
C ARG A 369 8.46 -24.60 0.17
N GLY A 370 7.20 -24.79 -0.22
CA GLY A 370 6.29 -25.77 0.36
C GLY A 370 5.56 -25.28 1.61
N THR A 371 5.57 -23.99 1.92
CA THR A 371 4.81 -23.41 3.03
C THR A 371 3.36 -23.18 2.62
N ALA A 372 2.40 -23.72 3.38
CA ALA A 372 0.98 -23.42 3.19
C ALA A 372 0.63 -22.05 3.78
N PHE A 373 -0.14 -21.24 3.05
CA PHE A 373 -0.55 -19.91 3.49
C PHE A 373 -2.07 -19.83 3.59
N SER A 374 -2.60 -19.71 4.80
CA SER A 374 -4.02 -19.60 5.06
C SER A 374 -4.36 -18.28 5.75
N THR A 375 -5.59 -17.82 5.59
CA THR A 375 -6.04 -16.54 6.15
C THR A 375 -7.41 -16.72 6.79
N ILE A 376 -7.65 -16.06 7.91
CA ILE A 376 -8.95 -15.99 8.57
C ILE A 376 -9.39 -14.53 8.68
N GLY A 377 -10.56 -14.21 8.12
CA GLY A 377 -11.21 -12.92 8.28
C GLY A 377 -11.79 -12.78 9.68
N VAL A 378 -11.41 -11.73 10.42
CA VAL A 378 -11.92 -11.47 11.79
C VAL A 378 -13.00 -10.40 11.88
N ALA A 379 -13.41 -9.88 10.72
CA ALA A 379 -14.46 -8.88 10.56
C ALA A 379 -15.56 -9.46 9.67
N GLU A 380 -16.82 -9.20 10.00
CA GLU A 380 -17.96 -9.66 9.22
C GLU A 380 -18.12 -8.90 7.90
N SER A 381 -18.67 -9.57 6.89
CA SER A 381 -18.95 -9.02 5.56
C SER A 381 -20.01 -7.91 5.62
N GLY A 382 -19.57 -6.65 5.55
CA GLY A 382 -20.45 -5.49 5.48
C GLY A 382 -19.79 -4.20 5.94
N HIS A 383 -20.36 -3.06 5.56
CA HIS A 383 -19.93 -1.78 6.11
C HIS A 383 -20.45 -1.68 7.54
N PRO A 384 -19.59 -1.43 8.54
CA PRO A 384 -20.07 -1.16 9.88
C PRO A 384 -20.97 0.10 9.87
N PRO A 385 -21.92 0.22 10.81
CA PRO A 385 -22.74 1.42 10.92
C PRO A 385 -21.85 2.62 11.20
N ASP A 386 -21.69 3.51 10.21
CA ASP A 386 -20.68 4.57 10.25
C ASP A 386 -21.06 5.75 9.35
N ALA A 387 -20.69 6.96 9.77
CA ALA A 387 -21.04 8.21 9.09
C ALA A 387 -19.79 9.06 8.83
N VAL A 388 -19.09 8.75 7.75
CA VAL A 388 -17.75 9.29 7.47
C VAL A 388 -17.76 10.43 6.45
N VAL A 389 -16.94 11.47 6.71
CA VAL A 389 -16.57 12.48 5.72
C VAL A 389 -15.11 12.28 5.31
N SER A 390 -14.88 11.76 4.10
CA SER A 390 -13.53 11.44 3.61
C SER A 390 -12.70 12.68 3.31
N GLU A 391 -13.23 13.60 2.50
CA GLU A 391 -12.51 14.79 2.04
C GLU A 391 -13.45 15.90 1.58
N ILE A 392 -12.89 17.12 1.54
CA ILE A 392 -13.48 18.30 0.90
C ILE A 392 -12.62 18.63 -0.31
N LEU A 393 -13.20 18.53 -1.50
CA LEU A 393 -12.55 18.84 -2.77
C LEU A 393 -12.93 20.26 -3.20
N GLY A 394 -11.95 21.14 -3.38
CA GLY A 394 -12.21 22.52 -3.78
C GLY A 394 -10.96 23.26 -4.22
N SER A 395 -11.13 24.51 -4.66
CA SER A 395 -9.98 25.38 -4.92
C SER A 395 -9.43 25.92 -3.59
N PRO A 396 -8.16 25.64 -3.24
CA PRO A 396 -7.56 26.12 -1.99
C PRO A 396 -7.26 27.63 -2.02
N ASP A 397 -7.34 28.26 -3.19
CA ASP A 397 -7.17 29.70 -3.38
C ASP A 397 -8.39 30.27 -4.10
N VAL A 398 -9.01 31.29 -3.52
CA VAL A 398 -10.11 32.08 -4.10
C VAL A 398 -9.88 33.55 -3.80
N PHE A 399 -10.65 34.44 -4.43
CA PHE A 399 -10.58 35.87 -4.16
C PHE A 399 -11.78 36.35 -3.33
N LEU A 400 -11.59 37.42 -2.56
CA LEU A 400 -12.65 38.05 -1.75
C LEU A 400 -13.87 38.42 -2.62
N GLY A 401 -15.05 37.91 -2.27
CA GLY A 401 -16.30 38.06 -3.02
C GLY A 401 -16.51 37.05 -4.17
N GLU A 402 -15.62 36.08 -4.37
CA GLU A 402 -15.83 34.95 -5.31
C GLU A 402 -16.67 33.85 -4.64
N THR A 403 -17.42 33.09 -5.41
CA THR A 403 -18.10 31.90 -4.89
C THR A 403 -17.09 30.76 -4.72
N ILE A 404 -16.85 30.37 -3.48
CA ILE A 404 -16.15 29.13 -3.14
C ILE A 404 -17.08 27.98 -3.52
N ARG A 405 -16.56 27.06 -4.35
CA ARG A 405 -17.23 25.82 -4.71
C ARG A 405 -16.44 24.66 -4.11
N ILE A 406 -17.09 23.89 -3.25
CA ILE A 406 -16.52 22.67 -2.68
C ILE A 406 -17.45 21.49 -2.96
N ASP A 407 -16.85 20.34 -3.17
CA ASP A 407 -17.52 19.06 -3.33
C ASP A 407 -17.09 18.20 -2.11
N VAL A 408 -18.03 17.89 -1.23
CA VAL A 408 -17.77 17.13 0.00
C VAL A 408 -18.11 15.66 -0.25
N ARG A 409 -17.12 14.78 -0.07
CA ARG A 409 -17.28 13.34 -0.27
C ARG A 409 -17.54 12.64 1.06
N TYR A 410 -18.69 12.00 1.19
CA TYR A 410 -19.14 11.35 2.42
C TYR A 410 -19.75 9.97 2.15
N ARG A 411 -19.93 9.18 3.21
CA ARG A 411 -20.69 7.94 3.20
C ARG A 411 -21.40 7.77 4.54
N VAL A 412 -22.66 7.36 4.49
CA VAL A 412 -23.42 6.97 5.67
C VAL A 412 -23.93 5.54 5.40
N ALA A 413 -23.48 4.59 6.22
CA ALA A 413 -23.80 3.18 6.11
C ALA A 413 -24.40 2.65 7.42
N GLY A 414 -25.24 1.61 7.35
CA GLY A 414 -25.80 0.94 8.54
C GLY A 414 -26.88 1.70 9.34
N PHE A 415 -27.33 2.88 8.86
CA PHE A 415 -28.38 3.67 9.53
C PHE A 415 -29.75 3.66 8.83
N GLY A 416 -29.92 2.92 7.74
CA GLY A 416 -31.15 2.92 6.93
C GLY A 416 -31.49 4.30 6.37
N ASP A 417 -32.78 4.61 6.24
CA ASP A 417 -33.28 5.90 5.71
C ASP A 417 -33.25 7.05 6.73
N LYS A 418 -32.50 6.92 7.83
CA LYS A 418 -32.38 8.00 8.83
C LYS A 418 -31.74 9.23 8.18
N PRO A 419 -32.32 10.44 8.35
CA PRO A 419 -31.77 11.65 7.76
C PRO A 419 -30.57 12.17 8.56
N TRP A 420 -29.51 12.55 7.86
CA TRP A 420 -28.29 13.16 8.41
C TRP A 420 -28.12 14.57 7.86
N ASP A 421 -27.67 15.51 8.68
CA ASP A 421 -27.31 16.84 8.24
C ASP A 421 -25.81 16.92 7.93
N LEU A 422 -25.48 17.20 6.67
CA LEU A 422 -24.14 17.57 6.24
C LEU A 422 -23.99 19.09 6.36
N VAL A 423 -23.24 19.51 7.39
CA VAL A 423 -23.03 20.91 7.76
C VAL A 423 -21.65 21.35 7.31
N VAL A 424 -21.59 22.42 6.52
CA VAL A 424 -20.32 23.08 6.17
C VAL A 424 -20.21 24.35 6.99
N SER A 425 -19.15 24.43 7.78
CA SER A 425 -18.79 25.60 8.57
C SER A 425 -17.48 26.20 8.10
N GLY A 426 -17.32 27.51 8.26
CA GLY A 426 -16.13 28.26 7.90
C GLY A 426 -16.30 29.73 8.26
N PHE A 427 -15.21 30.47 8.34
CA PHE A 427 -15.25 31.89 8.77
C PHE A 427 -15.84 32.09 10.20
N GLY A 428 -15.81 31.05 11.03
CA GLY A 428 -16.40 31.08 12.39
C GLY A 428 -17.93 30.96 12.44
N GLU A 429 -18.58 30.67 11.30
CA GLU A 429 -20.04 30.51 11.20
C GLU A 429 -20.42 29.24 10.40
N GLU A 430 -21.69 28.83 10.50
CA GLU A 430 -22.28 27.82 9.60
C GLU A 430 -22.55 28.47 8.24
N LEU A 431 -21.98 27.90 7.18
CA LEU A 431 -22.08 28.46 5.82
C LEU A 431 -23.28 27.91 5.07
N ASP A 432 -23.52 26.60 5.19
CA ASP A 432 -24.63 25.90 4.55
C ASP A 432 -24.88 24.54 5.24
N ARG A 433 -26.10 24.03 5.09
CA ARG A 433 -26.57 22.76 5.66
C ARG A 433 -27.46 22.04 4.66
N LYS A 434 -27.20 20.75 4.47
CA LYS A 434 -28.05 19.87 3.65
C LYS A 434 -28.41 18.61 4.41
N THR A 435 -29.70 18.28 4.43
CA THR A 435 -30.16 16.99 4.91
C THR A 435 -29.99 15.96 3.79
N ILE A 436 -29.30 14.87 4.10
CA ILE A 436 -28.93 13.77 3.22
C ILE A 436 -29.41 12.45 3.82
N THR A 437 -29.49 11.41 2.99
CA THR A 437 -29.74 10.04 3.43
C THR A 437 -28.62 9.12 2.95
N GLY A 438 -28.20 8.22 3.82
CA GLY A 438 -27.16 7.24 3.50
C GLY A 438 -27.71 6.11 2.63
N ASN A 439 -27.02 5.78 1.55
CA ASN A 439 -27.28 4.56 0.77
C ASN A 439 -26.19 3.50 0.95
N GLY A 440 -25.24 3.71 1.87
CA GLY A 440 -24.07 2.85 2.07
C GLY A 440 -22.94 3.03 1.05
N GLU A 441 -23.10 3.86 0.03
CA GLU A 441 -22.06 4.15 -0.98
C GLU A 441 -21.44 5.54 -0.79
N TRP A 442 -20.28 5.75 -1.42
CA TRP A 442 -19.64 7.06 -1.47
C TRP A 442 -20.48 8.03 -2.31
N GLN A 443 -20.95 9.09 -1.67
CA GLN A 443 -21.70 10.18 -2.30
C GLN A 443 -20.89 11.46 -2.29
N THR A 444 -21.29 12.43 -3.10
CA THR A 444 -20.65 13.74 -3.16
C THR A 444 -21.69 14.84 -3.25
N GLU A 445 -21.65 15.76 -2.30
CA GLU A 445 -22.53 16.93 -2.28
C GLU A 445 -21.75 18.21 -2.54
N ARG A 446 -22.29 19.03 -3.44
CA ARG A 446 -21.71 20.33 -3.77
C ARG A 446 -22.26 21.43 -2.88
N PHE A 447 -21.38 22.27 -2.36
CA PHE A 447 -21.70 23.49 -1.64
C PHE A 447 -21.11 24.71 -2.35
N GLU A 448 -21.87 25.80 -2.39
CA GLU A 448 -21.47 27.06 -3.00
C GLU A 448 -21.78 28.25 -2.09
N PHE A 449 -20.76 29.00 -1.69
CA PHE A 449 -20.92 30.17 -0.82
C PHE A 449 -19.90 31.27 -1.17
N PRO A 450 -20.23 32.55 -0.96
CA PRO A 450 -19.31 33.64 -1.26
C PRO A 450 -18.16 33.72 -0.24
N ALA A 451 -16.95 34.02 -0.69
CA ALA A 451 -15.81 34.34 0.16
C ALA A 451 -16.02 35.72 0.81
N ARG A 452 -16.34 35.74 2.11
CA ARG A 452 -16.76 36.95 2.84
C ARG A 452 -15.60 37.74 3.43
N GLU A 453 -14.55 37.05 3.86
CA GLU A 453 -13.40 37.65 4.53
C GLU A 453 -12.10 37.21 3.90
N ALA A 454 -11.14 38.12 3.83
CA ALA A 454 -9.81 37.81 3.34
C ALA A 454 -8.96 37.06 4.35
N GLY A 455 -7.92 36.40 3.86
CA GLY A 455 -7.01 35.61 4.66
C GLY A 455 -7.23 34.11 4.51
N VAL A 456 -6.59 33.32 5.36
CA VAL A 456 -6.65 31.86 5.33
C VAL A 456 -7.69 31.39 6.33
N HIS A 457 -8.68 30.67 5.83
CA HIS A 457 -9.85 30.19 6.56
C HIS A 457 -9.91 28.66 6.51
N THR A 458 -10.34 28.04 7.61
CA THR A 458 -10.60 26.60 7.66
C THR A 458 -12.08 26.37 7.36
N LEU A 459 -12.34 25.56 6.33
CA LEU A 459 -13.65 24.97 6.07
C LEU A 459 -13.70 23.60 6.76
N THR A 460 -14.76 23.36 7.51
CA THR A 460 -15.02 22.07 8.15
C THR A 460 -16.37 21.55 7.66
N ALA A 461 -16.37 20.37 7.05
CA ALA A 461 -17.59 19.65 6.73
C ALA A 461 -17.79 18.59 7.80
N ARG A 462 -18.98 18.52 8.39
CA ARG A 462 -19.33 17.57 9.45
C ARG A 462 -20.68 16.93 9.16
N LEU A 463 -20.78 15.64 9.45
CA LEU A 463 -22.04 14.90 9.50
C LEU A 463 -22.58 14.87 10.92
N GLU A 464 -23.85 15.22 11.08
CA GLU A 464 -24.57 15.15 12.34
C GLU A 464 -25.95 14.52 12.11
N PRO A 465 -26.50 13.73 13.05
CA PRO A 465 -27.89 13.25 12.94
C PRO A 465 -28.88 14.43 12.94
N THR A 466 -29.91 14.38 12.08
CA THR A 466 -30.87 15.50 11.96
C THR A 466 -31.65 15.70 13.26
N ALA A 467 -31.62 16.91 13.82
CA ALA A 467 -32.33 17.25 15.05
C ALA A 467 -33.85 17.05 14.88
N GLY A 468 -34.43 16.15 15.68
CA GLY A 468 -35.86 15.81 15.66
C GLY A 468 -36.20 14.40 15.18
N ALA A 469 -35.22 13.60 14.75
CA ALA A 469 -35.42 12.16 14.46
C ALA A 469 -35.55 11.28 15.73
N GLU A 470 -35.26 11.83 16.91
CA GLU A 470 -35.35 11.15 18.21
C GLU A 470 -36.04 12.02 19.28
N GLU A 471 -37.35 12.22 19.16
CA GLU A 471 -38.18 12.65 20.31
C GLU A 471 -38.49 11.47 21.28
N SER A 472 -37.73 10.37 21.19
CA SER A 472 -37.83 9.21 22.07
C SER A 472 -36.46 8.93 22.69
N SER A 473 -36.30 9.41 23.94
CA SER A 473 -35.24 9.07 24.90
C SER A 473 -33.88 9.80 24.79
N PHE A 474 -33.89 11.14 24.81
CA PHE A 474 -32.80 11.83 25.51
C PHE A 474 -33.27 12.06 26.96
N PRO A 475 -32.71 11.40 27.98
CA PRO A 475 -33.06 11.74 29.33
C PRO A 475 -32.14 12.88 29.74
N ALA A 476 -32.35 14.08 29.18
CA ALA A 476 -31.79 15.31 29.75
C ALA A 476 -32.12 15.40 31.25
N GLN A 477 -33.25 14.79 31.63
CA GLN A 477 -33.68 14.57 33.00
C GLN A 477 -32.82 13.53 33.76
N ALA A 478 -32.42 12.39 33.17
CA ALA A 478 -31.52 11.44 33.86
C ALA A 478 -30.06 11.91 33.92
N LEU A 479 -29.60 12.70 32.94
CA LEU A 479 -28.29 13.35 33.03
C LEU A 479 -28.29 14.45 34.11
N ALA A 480 -29.38 15.22 34.21
CA ALA A 480 -29.57 16.18 35.29
C ALA A 480 -29.69 15.50 36.67
N GLU A 481 -30.44 14.40 36.77
CA GLU A 481 -30.56 13.58 37.99
C GLU A 481 -29.22 12.93 38.36
N ALA A 482 -28.44 12.39 37.40
CA ALA A 482 -27.12 11.83 37.66
C ALA A 482 -26.10 12.90 38.12
N ILE A 483 -26.20 14.12 37.60
CA ILE A 483 -25.40 15.27 38.06
C ILE A 483 -25.82 15.68 39.47
N ASP A 484 -27.13 15.74 39.76
CA ASP A 484 -27.66 16.07 41.09
C ASP A 484 -27.39 14.97 42.14
N GLU A 485 -27.30 13.70 41.72
CA GLU A 485 -26.94 12.55 42.55
C GLU A 485 -25.42 12.40 42.75
N GLY A 486 -24.60 13.23 42.10
CA GLY A 486 -23.15 13.22 42.25
C GLY A 486 -22.45 12.02 41.62
N VAL A 487 -23.01 11.47 40.53
CA VAL A 487 -22.40 10.40 39.74
C VAL A 487 -21.04 10.85 39.21
N ASP A 488 -20.05 9.96 39.23
CA ASP A 488 -18.69 10.30 38.83
C ASP A 488 -18.59 10.65 37.32
N PRO A 489 -17.52 11.35 36.89
CA PRO A 489 -17.35 11.75 35.48
C PRO A 489 -17.29 10.57 34.49
N ALA A 490 -16.96 9.36 34.94
CA ALA A 490 -16.94 8.17 34.09
C ALA A 490 -18.36 7.60 33.88
N GLY A 491 -19.20 7.61 34.91
CA GLY A 491 -20.62 7.26 34.84
C GLY A 491 -21.42 8.24 34.00
N LEU A 492 -21.09 9.55 34.07
CA LEU A 492 -21.69 10.56 33.19
C LEU A 492 -21.29 10.38 31.72
N ARG A 493 -20.03 9.98 31.44
CA ARG A 493 -19.60 9.61 30.07
C ARG A 493 -20.37 8.40 29.54
N GLY A 494 -20.52 7.35 30.34
CA GLY A 494 -21.26 6.15 29.94
C GLY A 494 -22.74 6.43 29.58
N LEU A 495 -23.39 7.39 30.27
CA LEU A 495 -24.75 7.84 29.94
C LEU A 495 -24.83 8.62 28.62
N VAL A 496 -23.81 9.43 28.31
CA VAL A 496 -23.71 10.18 27.05
C VAL A 496 -23.40 9.26 25.86
N ASP A 497 -22.52 8.28 26.06
CA ASP A 497 -22.16 7.30 25.04
C ASP A 497 -23.33 6.36 24.70
N ALA A 498 -24.19 6.03 25.68
CA ALA A 498 -25.41 5.25 25.47
C ALA A 498 -26.51 6.01 24.68
N ALA A 499 -26.42 7.34 24.63
CA ALA A 499 -27.37 8.20 23.92
C ALA A 499 -26.92 8.58 22.49
N ARG A 500 -25.71 8.20 22.08
CA ARG A 500 -25.24 8.41 20.70
C ARG A 500 -25.75 7.29 19.80
N LEU A 501 -25.97 7.62 18.53
CA LEU A 501 -26.21 6.60 17.51
C LEU A 501 -25.03 5.60 17.52
N PRO A 502 -25.29 4.31 17.29
CA PRO A 502 -24.27 3.28 17.37
C PRO A 502 -23.33 3.32 16.14
N GLU A 503 -22.51 4.36 16.05
CA GLU A 503 -21.47 4.53 15.03
C GLU A 503 -20.22 3.70 15.39
N ALA A 504 -19.45 3.36 14.35
CA ALA A 504 -18.20 2.60 14.46
C ALA A 504 -17.02 3.51 14.81
N ASP A 505 -16.97 4.69 14.21
CA ASP A 505 -16.04 5.77 14.58
C ASP A 505 -16.78 7.11 14.55
N HIS A 506 -16.53 7.97 15.54
CA HIS A 506 -17.12 9.31 15.59
C HIS A 506 -16.12 10.41 15.16
N ASP A 507 -14.82 10.10 15.15
CA ASP A 507 -13.77 11.06 14.81
C ASP A 507 -13.69 11.30 13.29
N ASN A 508 -14.16 10.33 12.50
CA ASN A 508 -14.18 10.37 11.04
C ASN A 508 -15.41 11.11 10.45
N ASN A 509 -16.32 11.61 11.31
CA ASN A 509 -17.54 12.35 10.91
C ASN A 509 -17.26 13.75 10.36
N GLN A 510 -16.00 14.18 10.28
CA GLN A 510 -15.63 15.50 9.81
C GLN A 510 -14.36 15.51 8.96
N ALA A 511 -14.34 16.38 7.95
CA ALA A 511 -13.16 16.69 7.16
C ALA A 511 -12.88 18.21 7.20
N ARG A 512 -11.62 18.59 7.05
CA ARG A 512 -11.19 20.00 7.06
C ARG A 512 -10.38 20.33 5.80
N MET A 513 -10.60 21.53 5.25
CA MET A 513 -9.86 22.09 4.12
C MET A 513 -9.49 23.55 4.41
N LEU A 514 -8.27 23.97 4.08
CA LEU A 514 -7.93 25.38 4.10
C LEU A 514 -8.26 26.07 2.78
N VAL A 515 -8.79 27.27 2.89
CA VAL A 515 -9.05 28.16 1.76
C VAL A 515 -8.40 29.51 2.03
N SER A 516 -7.55 29.93 1.09
CA SER A 516 -6.87 31.22 1.07
C SER A 516 -7.70 32.20 0.22
N VAL A 517 -8.24 33.23 0.87
CA VAL A 517 -9.05 34.28 0.25
C VAL A 517 -8.20 35.53 0.04
N ASN A 518 -7.96 35.88 -1.22
CA ASN A 518 -7.10 37.00 -1.62
C ASN A 518 -7.89 38.31 -1.85
N GLU A 519 -7.41 39.45 -1.34
CA GLU A 519 -8.06 40.77 -1.48
C GLU A 519 -7.82 41.44 -2.84
N ASP A 520 -6.58 41.43 -3.35
CA ASP A 520 -6.22 42.27 -4.49
C ASP A 520 -6.52 41.64 -5.86
N PRO A 521 -7.19 42.37 -6.78
CA PRO A 521 -7.32 41.95 -8.16
C PRO A 521 -5.95 41.92 -8.83
N MET A 522 -5.70 40.89 -9.65
CA MET A 522 -4.42 40.74 -10.34
C MET A 522 -4.29 41.81 -11.43
N ARG A 523 -3.20 42.58 -11.42
CA ARG A 523 -2.90 43.57 -12.47
C ARG A 523 -1.93 42.99 -13.48
N VAL A 524 -2.37 42.90 -14.74
CA VAL A 524 -1.60 42.34 -15.85
C VAL A 524 -1.31 43.44 -16.87
N LEU A 525 -0.04 43.61 -17.23
CA LEU A 525 0.39 44.48 -18.33
C LEU A 525 0.78 43.60 -19.52
N ILE A 526 0.15 43.80 -20.67
CA ILE A 526 0.51 43.13 -21.93
C ILE A 526 1.09 44.16 -22.87
N VAL A 527 2.32 43.92 -23.32
CA VAL A 527 3.04 44.81 -24.23
C VAL A 527 3.51 44.02 -25.44
N ASP A 528 3.07 44.38 -26.63
CA ASP A 528 3.48 43.70 -27.87
C ASP A 528 3.56 44.68 -29.05
N ALA A 529 4.33 44.34 -30.07
CA ALA A 529 4.37 45.08 -31.32
C ALA A 529 3.01 45.02 -32.03
N LEU A 530 2.35 43.87 -32.00
CA LEU A 530 1.06 43.62 -32.66
C LEU A 530 0.14 42.83 -31.74
N ALA A 531 -1.18 42.96 -31.92
CA ALA A 531 -2.16 42.12 -31.24
C ALA A 531 -2.20 40.71 -31.87
N ARG A 532 -1.15 39.91 -31.62
CA ARG A 532 -1.00 38.52 -32.11
C ARG A 532 -2.06 37.60 -31.51
N TRP A 533 -2.33 36.47 -32.18
CA TRP A 533 -3.31 35.49 -31.73
C TRP A 533 -3.06 35.04 -30.29
N GLU A 534 -1.82 34.77 -29.92
CA GLU A 534 -1.45 34.38 -28.54
C GLU A 534 -1.91 35.42 -27.50
N CYS A 535 -1.53 36.69 -27.68
CA CYS A 535 -1.93 37.77 -26.79
C CYS A 535 -3.45 37.93 -26.73
N ARG A 536 -4.14 37.77 -27.87
CA ARG A 536 -5.61 37.83 -27.92
C ARG A 536 -6.25 36.74 -27.07
N TYR A 537 -5.77 35.50 -27.17
CA TYR A 537 -6.32 34.39 -26.38
C TYR A 537 -5.96 34.48 -24.90
N LEU A 538 -4.78 35.00 -24.56
CA LEU A 538 -4.40 35.33 -23.19
C LEU A 538 -5.29 36.43 -22.60
N VAL A 539 -5.57 37.49 -23.37
CA VAL A 539 -6.55 38.52 -22.97
C VAL A 539 -7.92 37.89 -22.74
N THR A 540 -8.43 37.08 -23.68
CA THR A 540 -9.72 36.40 -23.48
C THR A 540 -9.72 35.48 -22.25
N LEU A 541 -8.59 34.81 -21.96
CA LEU A 541 -8.44 33.96 -20.78
C LEU A 541 -8.54 34.78 -19.49
N PHE A 542 -7.87 35.92 -19.43
CA PHE A 542 -7.85 36.78 -18.25
C PHE A 542 -9.12 37.62 -18.09
N GLU A 543 -9.73 38.14 -19.16
CA GLU A 543 -10.96 38.95 -19.10
C GLU A 543 -12.18 38.15 -18.64
N ARG A 544 -12.15 36.82 -18.78
CA ARG A 544 -13.20 35.94 -18.23
C ARG A 544 -13.23 35.95 -16.70
N ASP A 545 -12.12 36.31 -16.07
CA ASP A 545 -12.01 36.46 -14.63
C ASP A 545 -12.26 37.92 -14.25
N ARG A 546 -13.35 38.17 -13.52
CA ARG A 546 -13.79 39.52 -13.11
C ARG A 546 -12.79 40.25 -12.21
N LYS A 547 -11.74 39.57 -11.76
CA LYS A 547 -10.74 40.10 -10.81
C LYS A 547 -9.35 40.26 -11.42
N VAL A 548 -9.23 40.15 -12.75
CA VAL A 548 -8.00 40.51 -13.47
C VAL A 548 -8.19 41.85 -14.16
N THR A 549 -7.38 42.83 -13.78
CA THR A 549 -7.30 44.13 -14.47
C THR A 549 -6.18 44.07 -15.50
N ILE A 550 -6.53 44.19 -16.79
CA ILE A 550 -5.57 44.09 -17.89
C ILE A 550 -5.33 45.45 -18.51
N ASP A 551 -4.08 45.88 -18.53
CA ASP A 551 -3.59 46.99 -19.35
C ASP A 551 -2.94 46.44 -20.63
N ARG A 552 -3.28 47.01 -21.78
CA ARG A 552 -2.90 46.52 -23.12
C ARG A 552 -2.20 47.64 -23.87
N GLN A 553 -0.91 47.46 -24.13
CA GLN A 553 -0.08 48.42 -24.85
C GLN A 553 0.42 47.78 -26.15
N TYR A 554 -0.22 48.13 -27.27
CA TYR A 554 0.17 47.67 -28.61
C TYR A 554 0.71 48.82 -29.44
N ARG A 555 1.73 48.57 -30.24
CA ARG A 555 2.24 49.56 -31.20
C ARG A 555 1.34 49.62 -32.44
N MET A 556 0.39 50.57 -32.48
CA MET A 556 -0.46 50.75 -33.66
C MET A 556 0.34 51.28 -34.87
N ILE A 557 0.10 50.68 -36.03
CA ILE A 557 0.61 51.15 -37.33
C ILE A 557 -0.16 52.43 -37.70
N GLY A 558 0.53 53.58 -37.81
CA GLY A 558 -0.01 54.80 -38.43
C GLY A 558 -0.11 56.08 -37.56
N MET A 559 0.30 56.06 -36.29
CA MET A 559 0.44 57.30 -35.50
C MET A 559 1.88 57.82 -35.51
N SER A 560 2.01 59.13 -35.76
CA SER A 560 3.26 59.90 -35.70
C SER A 560 4.05 59.59 -34.44
N GLN A 561 5.38 59.55 -34.58
CA GLN A 561 6.34 59.54 -33.47
C GLN A 561 6.00 60.64 -32.46
N GLY A 562 5.28 60.29 -31.39
CA GLY A 562 5.11 61.13 -30.21
C GLY A 562 5.53 60.29 -29.02
N ASP A 563 6.63 60.67 -28.37
CA ASP A 563 7.13 60.31 -27.01
C ASP A 563 6.77 58.91 -26.43
N GLY A 564 6.65 57.90 -27.30
CA GLY A 564 5.83 56.70 -27.12
C GLY A 564 6.49 55.54 -26.36
N SER A 565 6.69 55.72 -25.05
CA SER A 565 7.02 54.62 -24.12
C SER A 565 5.89 53.58 -24.11
N LEU A 566 6.25 52.30 -24.33
CA LEU A 566 5.29 51.17 -24.30
C LEU A 566 5.10 50.63 -22.88
N LEU A 567 6.03 50.95 -21.99
CA LEU A 567 5.93 50.67 -20.56
C LEU A 567 5.50 51.92 -19.78
N PRO A 568 4.98 51.74 -18.55
CA PRO A 568 4.82 52.82 -17.58
C PRO A 568 6.09 53.68 -17.44
N ARG A 569 5.88 54.97 -17.17
CA ARG A 569 6.95 55.98 -17.27
C ARG A 569 7.89 55.91 -16.08
N THR A 570 7.37 55.53 -14.91
CA THR A 570 8.12 55.41 -13.66
C THR A 570 8.26 53.95 -13.21
N GLN A 571 9.18 53.69 -12.28
CA GLN A 571 9.35 52.35 -11.71
C GLN A 571 8.15 51.99 -10.82
N GLU A 572 7.62 52.95 -10.05
CA GLU A 572 6.50 52.73 -9.15
C GLU A 572 5.23 52.30 -9.90
N GLU A 573 4.96 52.88 -11.06
CA GLU A 573 3.82 52.48 -11.90
C GLU A 573 3.97 51.05 -12.43
N LEU A 574 5.19 50.66 -12.84
CA LEU A 574 5.49 49.31 -13.33
C LEU A 574 5.43 48.27 -12.19
N ASP A 575 5.93 48.62 -11.01
CA ASP A 575 5.92 47.76 -9.82
C ASP A 575 4.52 47.49 -9.26
N GLY A 576 3.52 48.27 -9.69
CA GLY A 576 2.11 48.07 -9.42
C GLY A 576 1.46 46.94 -10.23
N PHE A 577 2.16 46.35 -11.21
CA PHE A 577 1.70 45.19 -11.98
C PHE A 577 2.23 43.89 -11.39
N ASP A 578 1.41 42.85 -11.38
CA ASP A 578 1.80 41.54 -10.87
C ASP A 578 2.43 40.64 -11.94
N LEU A 579 2.00 40.82 -13.18
CA LEU A 579 2.43 40.08 -14.34
C LEU A 579 2.65 41.07 -15.49
N VAL A 580 3.83 40.98 -16.11
CA VAL A 580 4.11 41.64 -17.38
C VAL A 580 4.29 40.58 -18.46
N ILE A 581 3.54 40.70 -19.55
CA ILE A 581 3.68 39.87 -20.75
C ILE A 581 4.35 40.72 -21.82
N LEU A 582 5.59 40.36 -22.14
CA LEU A 582 6.41 41.00 -23.16
C LEU A 582 6.34 40.18 -24.45
N GLY A 583 5.77 40.77 -25.49
CA GLY A 583 5.69 40.22 -26.83
C GLY A 583 6.91 40.51 -27.70
N ASP A 584 6.71 40.44 -29.01
CA ASP A 584 7.79 40.42 -30.00
C ASP A 584 8.21 41.83 -30.45
N LEU A 585 8.82 42.54 -29.50
CA LEU A 585 9.32 43.92 -29.65
C LEU A 585 10.80 43.94 -30.03
N GLY A 586 11.19 44.75 -31.01
CA GLY A 586 12.61 44.93 -31.35
C GLY A 586 13.39 45.86 -30.40
N PRO A 587 14.75 45.84 -30.42
CA PRO A 587 15.58 46.69 -29.56
C PRO A 587 15.35 48.20 -29.76
N SER A 588 14.97 48.63 -30.96
CA SER A 588 14.59 50.03 -31.24
C SER A 588 13.20 50.39 -30.69
N GLU A 589 12.43 49.38 -30.32
CA GLU A 589 11.07 49.51 -29.83
C GLU A 589 11.00 49.62 -28.31
N LEU A 590 12.05 49.20 -27.62
CA LEU A 590 12.17 49.19 -26.17
C LEU A 590 13.47 49.91 -25.77
N SER A 591 13.34 51.16 -25.32
CA SER A 591 14.48 52.00 -24.94
C SER A 591 15.32 51.37 -23.82
N THR A 592 16.59 51.77 -23.70
CA THR A 592 17.48 51.26 -22.64
C THR A 592 16.93 51.53 -21.24
N ALA A 593 16.25 52.67 -21.04
CA ALA A 593 15.62 52.99 -19.76
C ALA A 593 14.43 52.06 -19.45
N GLU A 594 13.61 51.73 -20.44
CA GLU A 594 12.52 50.74 -20.31
C GLU A 594 13.06 49.34 -19.99
N GLN A 595 14.13 48.91 -20.66
CA GLN A 595 14.80 47.64 -20.37
C GLN A 595 15.33 47.57 -18.94
N GLN A 596 15.91 48.66 -18.43
CA GLN A 596 16.39 48.74 -17.04
C GLN A 596 15.23 48.70 -16.03
N ARG A 597 14.09 49.33 -16.34
CA ARG A 597 12.89 49.25 -15.49
C ARG A 597 12.31 47.84 -15.44
N LEU A 598 12.26 47.13 -16.57
CA LEU A 598 11.88 45.71 -16.60
C LEU A 598 12.86 44.83 -15.83
N GLU A 599 14.16 45.07 -15.97
CA GLU A 599 15.18 44.33 -15.22
C GLU A 599 14.99 44.56 -13.71
N ALA A 600 14.74 45.80 -13.27
CA ALA A 600 14.46 46.13 -11.88
C ALA A 600 13.13 45.55 -11.37
N TYR A 601 12.08 45.55 -12.21
CA TYR A 601 10.78 44.97 -11.91
C TYR A 601 10.89 43.47 -11.57
N VAL A 602 11.64 42.72 -12.38
CA VAL A 602 11.86 41.28 -12.13
C VAL A 602 12.84 41.10 -10.96
N SER A 603 14.03 41.70 -11.05
CA SER A 603 15.11 41.42 -10.09
C SER A 603 14.89 41.96 -8.68
N ARG A 604 14.31 43.17 -8.53
CA ARG A 604 14.16 43.86 -7.24
C ARG A 604 12.74 43.69 -6.70
N ARG A 605 11.73 44.01 -7.52
CA ARG A 605 10.31 43.93 -7.12
C ARG A 605 9.78 42.50 -7.10
N GLY A 606 10.40 41.57 -7.83
CA GLY A 606 9.98 40.16 -7.86
C GLY A 606 8.74 39.92 -8.70
N GLY A 607 8.52 40.76 -9.71
CA GLY A 607 7.43 40.59 -10.66
C GLY A 607 7.60 39.35 -11.53
N PHE A 608 6.49 38.84 -12.06
CA PHE A 608 6.51 37.74 -13.01
C PHE A 608 6.55 38.30 -14.44
N LEU A 609 7.57 37.90 -15.21
CA LEU A 609 7.71 38.28 -16.61
C LEU A 609 7.48 37.06 -17.50
N ILE A 610 6.53 37.18 -18.44
CA ILE A 610 6.35 36.22 -19.54
C ILE A 610 6.91 36.84 -20.80
N CYS A 611 7.84 36.15 -21.47
CA CYS A 611 8.40 36.56 -22.75
C CYS A 611 7.86 35.66 -23.86
N LEU A 612 7.07 36.23 -24.77
CA LEU A 612 6.48 35.53 -25.91
C LEU A 612 7.32 35.77 -27.16
N ALA A 613 8.08 34.75 -27.57
CA ALA A 613 8.89 34.80 -28.78
C ALA A 613 8.04 35.08 -30.03
N GLY A 614 8.68 35.61 -31.07
CA GLY A 614 8.04 35.82 -32.36
C GLY A 614 9.03 36.05 -33.49
N PRO A 615 8.53 36.05 -34.72
CA PRO A 615 9.36 36.08 -35.92
C PRO A 615 10.07 37.42 -36.19
N ARG A 616 9.74 38.50 -35.46
CA ARG A 616 10.33 39.83 -35.73
C ARG A 616 11.68 39.99 -35.04
N SER A 617 11.74 39.77 -33.74
CA SER A 617 12.91 40.18 -32.96
C SER A 617 13.16 39.43 -31.66
N LEU A 618 12.16 38.98 -30.92
CA LEU A 618 12.39 38.25 -29.67
C LEU A 618 12.47 36.73 -29.96
N PRO A 619 13.60 36.03 -29.69
CA PRO A 619 14.79 36.49 -28.95
C PRO A 619 15.97 36.99 -29.80
N HIS A 620 15.99 36.77 -31.13
CA HIS A 620 17.17 36.96 -32.00
C HIS A 620 17.76 38.38 -32.04
N GLY A 621 16.95 39.41 -31.81
CA GLY A 621 17.33 40.81 -31.71
C GLY A 621 17.99 41.20 -30.39
N TYR A 622 17.93 40.34 -29.35
CA TYR A 622 18.48 40.61 -28.01
C TYR A 622 19.62 39.67 -27.65
N GLY A 623 20.73 39.75 -28.40
CA GLY A 623 21.96 39.03 -28.05
C GLY A 623 22.68 39.58 -26.82
N LEU A 624 22.50 40.88 -26.53
CA LEU A 624 23.11 41.62 -25.40
C LEU A 624 22.11 42.65 -24.85
N GLY A 625 22.31 43.11 -23.61
CA GLY A 625 21.45 44.14 -22.97
C GLY A 625 20.58 43.60 -21.81
N GLY A 626 19.66 44.44 -21.32
CA GLY A 626 18.84 44.12 -20.13
C GLY A 626 17.89 42.95 -20.35
N ILE A 627 17.17 42.94 -21.49
CA ILE A 627 16.28 41.83 -21.85
C ILE A 627 17.05 40.53 -22.09
N ALA A 628 18.22 40.61 -22.73
CA ALA A 628 19.07 39.46 -22.95
C ALA A 628 19.47 38.78 -21.63
N LYS A 629 19.61 39.51 -20.52
CA LYS A 629 19.86 38.91 -19.18
C LYS A 629 18.62 38.20 -18.63
N LEU A 630 17.43 38.80 -18.79
CA LEU A 630 16.16 38.29 -18.28
C LEU A 630 15.68 37.02 -18.99
N LEU A 631 16.04 36.81 -20.26
CA LEU A 631 15.62 35.61 -21.00
C LEU A 631 16.26 34.34 -20.43
N PRO A 632 15.50 33.23 -20.23
CA PRO A 632 16.02 31.91 -19.88
C PRO A 632 16.89 31.26 -20.96
N VAL A 633 16.78 31.76 -22.20
CA VAL A 633 17.52 31.27 -23.35
C VAL A 633 18.55 32.29 -23.83
N ARG A 634 19.56 31.82 -24.57
CA ARG A 634 20.52 32.66 -25.31
C ARG A 634 20.55 32.25 -26.77
N VAL A 635 20.69 33.22 -27.64
CA VAL A 635 20.81 33.01 -29.10
C VAL A 635 22.24 32.57 -29.41
N VAL A 636 22.39 31.44 -30.10
CA VAL A 636 23.68 30.88 -30.54
C VAL A 636 23.84 30.90 -32.05
N ARG A 637 22.73 30.91 -32.79
CA ARG A 637 22.69 30.96 -34.25
C ARG A 637 21.64 31.96 -34.71
N PRO A 638 21.80 32.57 -35.91
CA PRO A 638 20.76 33.36 -36.52
C PRO A 638 19.50 32.50 -36.78
N PRO A 639 18.31 33.10 -36.86
CA PRO A 639 17.08 32.37 -37.15
C PRO A 639 17.16 31.71 -38.51
N THR A 640 16.65 30.48 -38.63
CA THR A 640 16.52 29.82 -39.94
C THR A 640 15.17 30.20 -40.57
N ASP A 641 15.18 30.62 -41.83
CA ASP A 641 13.99 31.10 -42.53
C ASP A 641 13.14 29.90 -42.97
N GLY A 642 12.29 29.37 -42.07
CA GLY A 642 11.46 28.20 -42.36
C GLY A 642 10.30 28.01 -41.39
N MET A 643 9.08 27.97 -41.94
CA MET A 643 7.87 27.52 -41.23
C MET A 643 7.77 25.99 -41.35
N ASN A 644 8.49 25.27 -40.49
CA ASN A 644 8.41 23.81 -40.42
C ASN A 644 7.55 23.40 -39.23
N GLU A 645 6.59 22.51 -39.47
CA GLU A 645 5.77 21.93 -38.41
C GLU A 645 6.64 21.05 -37.50
N ARG A 646 6.71 21.39 -36.22
CA ARG A 646 7.44 20.61 -35.20
C ARG A 646 6.47 20.17 -34.10
N SER A 647 6.54 18.89 -33.73
CA SER A 647 5.87 18.33 -32.56
C SER A 647 6.54 18.80 -31.27
N ILE A 648 5.82 18.65 -30.16
CA ILE A 648 6.24 19.09 -28.83
C ILE A 648 6.51 17.86 -27.98
N ALA A 649 7.61 17.87 -27.23
CA ALA A 649 7.94 16.85 -26.26
C ALA A 649 8.03 17.45 -24.85
N LEU A 650 7.59 16.65 -23.87
CA LEU A 650 7.81 16.93 -22.45
C LEU A 650 9.23 16.51 -22.08
N THR A 651 9.95 17.40 -21.39
CA THR A 651 11.29 17.10 -20.86
C THR A 651 11.22 16.36 -19.53
N SER A 652 12.33 15.81 -19.05
CA SER A 652 12.41 15.24 -17.70
C SER A 652 12.12 16.25 -16.59
N ASP A 653 12.58 17.50 -16.75
CA ASP A 653 12.34 18.55 -15.75
C ASP A 653 10.92 19.15 -15.87
N GLY A 654 10.28 18.96 -17.02
CA GLY A 654 8.87 19.27 -17.23
C GLY A 654 7.93 18.21 -16.65
N ASP A 655 8.40 16.99 -16.42
CA ASP A 655 7.60 15.96 -15.78
C ASP A 655 7.40 16.29 -14.29
N GLY A 656 6.15 16.21 -13.82
CA GLY A 656 5.78 16.66 -12.47
C GLY A 656 5.84 18.18 -12.19
N HIS A 657 6.27 19.02 -13.15
CA HIS A 657 6.29 20.47 -12.93
C HIS A 657 4.87 21.08 -12.98
N PRO A 658 4.49 21.98 -12.05
CA PRO A 658 3.11 22.47 -11.95
C PRO A 658 2.52 23.10 -13.22
N ILE A 659 3.36 23.68 -14.10
CA ILE A 659 2.95 24.31 -15.37
C ILE A 659 2.51 23.28 -16.42
N THR A 660 3.09 22.09 -16.39
CA THR A 660 2.94 21.03 -17.39
C THR A 660 2.07 19.87 -16.91
N SER A 661 1.63 19.88 -15.65
CA SER A 661 0.68 18.93 -15.06
C SER A 661 -0.76 19.20 -15.52
N VAL A 662 -1.06 19.00 -16.80
CA VAL A 662 -2.39 19.26 -17.37
C VAL A 662 -3.40 18.19 -16.95
N LEU A 663 -2.99 16.92 -16.88
CA LEU A 663 -3.81 15.79 -16.42
C LEU A 663 -3.35 15.34 -15.01
N LYS A 664 -4.27 14.71 -14.25
CA LYS A 664 -3.98 14.20 -12.90
C LYS A 664 -3.13 12.92 -12.94
N ASP A 665 -3.35 12.08 -13.95
CA ASP A 665 -2.56 10.87 -14.20
C ASP A 665 -1.26 11.25 -14.91
N GLU A 666 -0.13 10.96 -14.28
CA GLU A 666 1.21 11.31 -14.74
C GLU A 666 1.56 10.61 -16.07
N GLN A 667 1.23 9.33 -16.22
CA GLN A 667 1.52 8.57 -17.43
C GLN A 667 0.70 9.08 -18.63
N LEU A 668 -0.57 9.43 -18.41
CA LEU A 668 -1.40 10.05 -19.43
C LEU A 668 -0.93 11.48 -19.74
N ASN A 669 -0.43 12.22 -18.75
CA ASN A 669 0.08 13.58 -18.94
C ASN A 669 1.31 13.61 -19.85
N VAL A 670 2.26 12.69 -19.67
CA VAL A 670 3.44 12.58 -20.54
C VAL A 670 3.03 12.30 -22.00
N ARG A 671 2.03 11.41 -22.20
CA ARG A 671 1.53 11.05 -23.54
C ARG A 671 0.70 12.14 -24.21
N LEU A 672 0.21 13.15 -23.47
CA LEU A 672 -0.58 14.24 -24.02
C LEU A 672 0.22 15.14 -24.96
N TRP A 673 1.45 15.49 -24.57
CA TRP A 673 2.23 16.56 -25.24
C TRP A 673 2.56 16.26 -26.71
N PRO A 674 3.00 15.03 -27.08
CA PRO A 674 3.25 14.68 -28.49
C PRO A 674 1.98 14.64 -29.35
N LEU A 675 0.80 14.52 -28.74
CA LEU A 675 -0.48 14.48 -29.44
C LEU A 675 -1.05 15.87 -29.76
N LEU A 676 -0.46 16.93 -29.20
CA LEU A 676 -0.91 18.30 -29.47
C LEU A 676 -0.61 18.71 -30.91
N PRO A 677 -1.41 19.61 -31.51
CA PRO A 677 -1.16 20.12 -32.84
C PRO A 677 0.26 20.69 -32.96
N PRO A 678 1.01 20.35 -34.02
CA PRO A 678 2.37 20.84 -34.20
C PRO A 678 2.38 22.37 -34.38
N LEU A 679 3.50 22.97 -33.98
CA LEU A 679 3.77 24.39 -34.10
C LEU A 679 4.48 24.66 -35.42
N ARG A 680 4.03 25.66 -36.16
CA ARG A 680 4.58 26.04 -37.48
C ARG A 680 5.78 26.96 -37.35
N TRP A 681 5.87 27.68 -36.25
CA TRP A 681 7.00 28.56 -35.95
C TRP A 681 7.47 28.36 -34.52
N ILE A 682 8.78 28.13 -34.36
CA ILE A 682 9.50 28.06 -33.09
C ILE A 682 10.77 28.89 -33.23
N ALA A 683 11.16 29.60 -32.17
CA ALA A 683 12.42 30.31 -32.11
C ALA A 683 13.59 29.32 -32.08
N ASP A 684 14.21 29.11 -33.24
CA ASP A 684 15.37 28.24 -33.40
C ASP A 684 16.70 28.97 -33.12
N GLY A 685 17.80 28.21 -33.15
CA GLY A 685 19.13 28.78 -32.90
C GLY A 685 19.31 29.31 -31.47
N VAL A 686 18.51 28.83 -30.52
CA VAL A 686 18.57 29.19 -29.10
C VAL A 686 18.93 27.98 -28.25
N VAL A 687 19.60 28.24 -27.12
CA VAL A 687 19.88 27.23 -26.09
C VAL A 687 19.52 27.78 -24.72
N ALA A 688 19.13 26.91 -23.80
CA ALA A 688 18.89 27.29 -22.42
C ALA A 688 20.17 27.82 -21.75
N LYS A 689 20.03 28.81 -20.86
CA LYS A 689 21.13 29.29 -20.03
C LYS A 689 21.39 28.34 -18.85
N PRO A 690 22.61 28.35 -18.28
CA PRO A 690 22.85 27.69 -17.00
C PRO A 690 21.89 28.23 -15.92
N GLY A 691 21.12 27.34 -15.28
CA GLY A 691 20.12 27.70 -14.27
C GLY A 691 18.70 27.92 -14.80
N ALA A 692 18.49 27.89 -16.13
CA ALA A 692 17.16 27.80 -16.71
C ALA A 692 16.70 26.34 -16.78
N ILE A 693 15.45 26.10 -16.44
CA ILE A 693 14.80 24.80 -16.53
C ILE A 693 13.95 24.80 -17.81
N VAL A 694 14.19 23.84 -18.70
CA VAL A 694 13.38 23.65 -19.91
C VAL A 694 12.25 22.70 -19.53
N LEU A 695 11.00 23.10 -19.75
CA LEU A 695 9.82 22.29 -19.45
C LEU A 695 9.33 21.55 -20.71
N LEU A 696 9.27 22.25 -21.83
CA LEU A 696 8.89 21.71 -23.13
C LEU A 696 10.00 21.98 -24.15
N GLU A 697 10.22 21.02 -25.04
CA GLU A 697 11.16 21.13 -26.16
C GLU A 697 10.46 20.75 -27.47
N ALA A 698 11.01 21.20 -28.59
CA ALA A 698 10.64 20.69 -29.90
C ALA A 698 11.18 19.26 -30.04
N ASP A 699 10.38 18.37 -30.62
CA ASP A 699 10.78 17.01 -30.96
C ASP A 699 11.60 17.04 -32.27
N ASP A 700 12.76 17.68 -32.20
CA ASP A 700 13.77 17.74 -33.26
C ASP A 700 15.13 17.24 -32.76
N GLU A 701 16.07 16.98 -33.68
CA GLU A 701 17.41 16.49 -33.32
C GLU A 701 18.16 17.44 -32.37
N GLU A 702 17.84 18.73 -32.43
CA GLU A 702 18.47 19.77 -31.62
C GLU A 702 17.82 19.95 -30.24
N ARG A 703 16.67 19.30 -30.00
CA ARG A 703 15.83 19.46 -28.82
C ARG A 703 15.61 20.94 -28.47
N THR A 704 15.17 21.69 -29.47
CA THR A 704 15.05 23.15 -29.37
C THR A 704 14.14 23.53 -28.19
N PRO A 705 14.59 24.34 -27.20
CA PRO A 705 13.75 24.73 -26.09
C PRO A 705 12.47 25.46 -26.56
N LEU A 706 11.31 25.06 -26.03
CA LEU A 706 10.03 25.68 -26.34
C LEU A 706 9.45 26.43 -25.15
N VAL A 707 9.47 25.84 -23.95
CA VAL A 707 9.09 26.53 -22.72
C VAL A 707 10.25 26.41 -21.76
N ALA A 708 10.80 27.55 -21.36
CA ALA A 708 11.88 27.60 -20.38
C ALA A 708 11.52 28.58 -19.27
N VAL A 709 11.84 28.21 -18.04
CA VAL A 709 11.63 29.04 -16.87
C VAL A 709 12.95 29.28 -16.17
N GLN A 710 13.11 30.46 -15.59
CA GLN A 710 14.24 30.74 -14.70
C GLN A 710 13.82 31.68 -13.58
N ARG A 711 14.60 31.69 -12.51
CA ARG A 711 14.56 32.75 -11.51
C ARG A 711 15.55 33.84 -11.90
N TYR A 712 15.18 35.10 -11.66
CA TYR A 712 16.06 36.23 -11.88
C TYR A 712 15.88 37.24 -10.75
N GLY A 713 16.86 37.28 -9.84
CA GLY A 713 16.73 38.00 -8.57
C GLY A 713 15.51 37.53 -7.78
N ALA A 714 14.66 38.47 -7.36
CA ALA A 714 13.43 38.19 -6.63
C ALA A 714 12.28 37.60 -7.47
N GLY A 715 12.39 37.67 -8.80
CA GLY A 715 11.30 37.40 -9.73
C GLY A 715 11.47 36.10 -10.51
N ARG A 716 10.47 35.81 -11.33
CA ARG A 716 10.45 34.65 -12.22
C ARG A 716 10.30 35.13 -13.65
N VAL A 717 10.95 34.43 -14.57
CA VAL A 717 10.79 34.64 -16.00
C VAL A 717 10.38 33.33 -16.65
N LEU A 718 9.28 33.37 -17.40
CA LEU A 718 8.87 32.31 -18.29
C LEU A 718 9.08 32.78 -19.72
N TRP A 719 9.71 31.95 -20.53
CA TRP A 719 9.86 32.18 -21.96
C TRP A 719 9.11 31.11 -22.73
N MET A 720 8.29 31.58 -23.68
CA MET A 720 7.54 30.77 -24.63
C MET A 720 8.13 30.99 -26.02
N GLY A 721 8.77 29.96 -26.56
CA GLY A 721 9.50 29.94 -27.82
C GLY A 721 8.62 29.93 -29.07
N SER A 722 7.31 30.03 -28.94
CA SER A 722 6.38 30.10 -30.06
C SER A 722 5.14 30.96 -29.73
N PRO A 723 4.63 31.76 -30.67
CA PRO A 723 3.37 32.51 -30.51
C PRO A 723 2.14 31.68 -30.90
N GLU A 724 2.26 30.35 -30.92
CA GLU A 724 1.23 29.45 -31.44
C GLU A 724 0.66 28.45 -30.42
N SER A 725 0.87 28.65 -29.10
CA SER A 725 0.22 27.82 -28.06
C SER A 725 -1.30 27.88 -28.11
N TRP A 726 -1.89 28.95 -28.66
CA TRP A 726 -3.33 29.00 -28.94
C TRP A 726 -3.84 27.82 -29.81
N ARG A 727 -2.98 27.16 -30.58
CA ARG A 727 -3.33 25.95 -31.37
C ARG A 727 -3.66 24.75 -30.48
N TRP A 728 -3.19 24.72 -29.23
CA TRP A 728 -3.53 23.65 -28.26
C TRP A 728 -5.00 23.67 -27.82
N ARG A 729 -5.80 24.57 -28.38
CA ARG A 729 -7.26 24.60 -28.26
C ARG A 729 -7.96 23.67 -29.26
N ASP A 730 -7.25 23.21 -30.27
CA ASP A 730 -7.77 22.31 -31.31
C ASP A 730 -7.80 20.85 -30.80
N GLN A 731 -8.73 20.05 -31.32
CA GLN A 731 -8.96 18.63 -30.98
C GLN A 731 -9.48 18.30 -29.56
N LEU A 732 -8.98 18.95 -28.49
CA LEU A 732 -9.38 18.70 -27.08
C LEU A 732 -10.12 19.89 -26.43
N GLY A 733 -10.51 20.89 -27.23
CA GLY A 733 -11.11 22.13 -26.76
C GLY A 733 -10.13 23.02 -25.99
N ASP A 734 -10.62 24.00 -25.23
CA ASP A 734 -9.80 25.02 -24.55
C ASP A 734 -9.02 24.51 -23.31
N THR A 735 -9.15 23.23 -22.94
CA THR A 735 -8.71 22.71 -21.63
C THR A 735 -7.19 22.76 -21.45
N VAL A 736 -6.41 22.29 -22.44
CA VAL A 736 -4.95 22.22 -22.36
C VAL A 736 -4.35 23.62 -22.30
N HIS A 737 -4.69 24.46 -23.29
CA HIS A 737 -4.25 25.86 -23.37
C HIS A 737 -4.61 26.64 -22.09
N ARG A 738 -5.85 26.52 -21.62
CA ARG A 738 -6.30 27.19 -20.39
C ARG A 738 -5.55 26.70 -19.16
N ARG A 739 -5.42 25.38 -18.96
CA ARG A 739 -4.73 24.82 -17.78
C ARG A 739 -3.26 25.22 -17.75
N PHE A 740 -2.55 25.06 -18.88
CA PHE A 740 -1.15 25.47 -19.01
C PHE A 740 -0.93 26.93 -18.60
N TRP A 741 -1.69 27.87 -19.18
CA TRP A 741 -1.50 29.29 -18.88
C TRP A 741 -1.95 29.67 -17.47
N LEU A 742 -3.02 29.09 -16.94
CA LEU A 742 -3.42 29.31 -15.55
C LEU A 742 -2.38 28.76 -14.57
N GLN A 743 -1.80 27.60 -14.86
CA GLN A 743 -0.73 27.01 -14.06
C GLN A 743 0.57 27.82 -14.18
N ALA A 744 0.91 28.33 -15.36
CA ALA A 744 2.03 29.25 -15.57
C ALA A 744 1.88 30.53 -14.75
N VAL A 745 0.70 31.13 -14.77
CA VAL A 745 0.38 32.31 -13.97
C VAL A 745 0.45 31.97 -12.50
N ARG A 746 -0.22 30.90 -12.04
CA ARG A 746 -0.16 30.44 -10.64
C ARG A 746 1.25 30.14 -10.18
N TRP A 747 2.09 29.53 -11.01
CA TRP A 747 3.48 29.26 -10.69
C TRP A 747 4.29 30.57 -10.59
N GLY A 748 4.14 31.46 -11.56
CA GLY A 748 4.85 32.74 -11.62
C GLY A 748 4.48 33.69 -10.48
N VAL A 749 3.19 33.67 -10.10
CA VAL A 749 2.57 34.49 -9.07
C VAL A 749 2.64 33.85 -7.68
N GLY A 750 2.65 32.53 -7.57
CA GLY A 750 2.35 31.77 -6.34
C GLY A 750 3.29 31.99 -5.15
N THR A 751 4.36 32.78 -5.31
CA THR A 751 5.22 33.21 -4.21
C THR A 751 5.25 34.73 -4.06
N ARG A 752 4.11 35.41 -4.27
CA ARG A 752 4.04 36.87 -4.08
C ARG A 752 4.31 37.19 -2.63
N LEU A 753 5.43 37.87 -2.40
CA LEU A 753 5.63 38.65 -1.20
C LEU A 753 4.54 39.72 -1.16
N ARG A 754 3.63 39.61 -0.20
CA ARG A 754 2.56 40.58 0.04
C ARG A 754 2.61 41.08 1.47
N GLY A 755 2.16 42.29 1.69
CA GLY A 755 1.94 42.83 3.02
C GLY A 755 0.97 44.00 2.99
N LYS A 756 0.32 44.25 4.11
CA LYS A 756 -0.54 45.42 4.34
C LYS A 756 0.19 46.71 4.04
N ASP A 757 1.50 46.74 4.35
CA ASP A 757 2.41 47.82 3.97
C ASP A 757 3.39 47.31 2.90
N PRO A 758 3.57 48.02 1.76
CA PRO A 758 4.53 47.63 0.73
C PRO A 758 5.96 47.44 1.27
N ARG A 759 6.33 48.16 2.35
CA ARG A 759 7.66 48.12 2.95
C ARG A 759 8.00 46.78 3.60
N LEU A 760 7.02 46.00 4.07
CA LEU A 760 7.22 44.68 4.68
C LEU A 760 6.28 43.66 4.06
N GLN A 761 6.83 42.62 3.44
CA GLN A 761 6.04 41.65 2.70
C GLN A 761 6.49 40.22 3.01
N MET A 762 5.54 39.29 3.08
CA MET A 762 5.76 37.88 3.37
C MET A 762 4.99 36.96 2.41
N ALA A 763 5.55 35.78 2.17
CA ALA A 763 4.94 34.68 1.44
C ALA A 763 5.29 33.33 2.09
N LEU A 764 4.39 32.36 1.95
CA LEU A 764 4.65 30.95 2.17
C LEU A 764 4.77 30.27 0.80
N ASP A 765 5.56 29.21 0.68
CA ASP A 765 5.60 28.40 -0.54
C ASP A 765 4.35 27.54 -0.72
N ARG A 766 3.74 27.11 0.38
CA ARG A 766 2.50 26.34 0.44
C ARG A 766 1.72 26.66 1.72
N ASN A 767 0.40 26.61 1.65
CA ASN A 767 -0.50 26.82 2.79
C ASN A 767 -1.02 25.50 3.39
N LEU A 768 -0.81 24.38 2.71
CA LEU A 768 -1.07 23.02 3.19
C LEU A 768 0.25 22.25 3.16
N VAL A 769 0.64 21.69 4.31
CA VAL A 769 1.91 21.00 4.53
C VAL A 769 1.59 19.63 5.11
N LEU A 770 2.27 18.57 4.65
CA LEU A 770 2.17 17.26 5.29
C LEU A 770 3.10 17.21 6.51
N GLU A 771 2.71 16.46 7.54
CA GLU A 771 3.58 16.21 8.69
C GLU A 771 4.96 15.71 8.22
N GLY A 772 6.03 16.34 8.72
CA GLY A 772 7.41 16.08 8.30
C GLY A 772 7.89 16.85 7.06
N GLU A 773 6.99 17.43 6.25
CA GLU A 773 7.39 18.34 5.17
C GLU A 773 7.78 19.72 5.73
N PRO A 774 8.85 20.34 5.22
CA PRO A 774 9.19 21.70 5.59
C PRO A 774 8.30 22.73 4.89
N VAL A 775 7.98 23.82 5.59
CA VAL A 775 7.36 25.02 5.00
C VAL A 775 8.42 26.10 4.79
N LEU A 776 8.45 26.71 3.60
CA LEU A 776 9.40 27.76 3.27
C LEU A 776 8.75 29.14 3.42
N VAL A 777 9.19 29.89 4.42
CA VAL A 777 8.79 31.28 4.63
C VAL A 777 9.75 32.18 3.87
N ARG A 778 9.20 33.11 3.08
CA ARG A 778 9.95 34.18 2.43
C ARG A 778 9.44 35.52 2.91
N ALA A 779 10.35 36.46 3.18
CA ALA A 779 9.98 37.83 3.43
C ALA A 779 10.96 38.82 2.82
N ARG A 780 10.48 40.05 2.62
CA ARG A 780 11.25 41.18 2.14
C ARG A 780 10.87 42.41 2.94
N ALA A 781 11.88 43.19 3.31
CA ALA A 781 11.68 44.53 3.81
C ALA A 781 12.58 45.53 3.09
N HIS A 782 11.99 46.66 2.71
CA HIS A 782 12.68 47.75 2.02
C HIS A 782 12.13 49.10 2.46
N ARG A 783 12.98 50.12 2.42
CA ARG A 783 12.59 51.51 2.67
C ARG A 783 11.80 52.06 1.48
N THR A 784 11.13 53.20 1.68
CA THR A 784 10.36 53.89 0.63
C THR A 784 11.18 54.29 -0.60
N ASP A 785 12.51 54.34 -0.48
CA ASP A 785 13.46 54.58 -1.58
C ASP A 785 13.87 53.29 -2.34
N GLY A 786 13.28 52.14 -2.00
CA GLY A 786 13.52 50.85 -2.62
C GLY A 786 14.79 50.12 -2.15
N ARG A 787 15.54 50.67 -1.18
CA ARG A 787 16.74 50.01 -0.64
C ARG A 787 16.39 48.99 0.44
N SER A 788 17.13 47.88 0.47
CA SER A 788 16.99 46.85 1.51
C SER A 788 17.37 47.36 2.89
N ILE A 789 16.71 46.84 3.92
CA ILE A 789 17.04 47.12 5.32
C ILE A 789 18.27 46.34 5.79
N GLY A 790 19.00 46.91 6.74
CA GLY A 790 20.17 46.26 7.36
C GLY A 790 19.80 45.29 8.47
N ALA A 791 18.76 45.61 9.27
CA ALA A 791 18.33 44.77 10.38
C ALA A 791 17.85 43.38 9.94
N PRO A 792 18.00 42.32 10.78
CA PRO A 792 17.46 40.99 10.51
C PRO A 792 15.93 40.99 10.40
N LEU A 793 15.39 40.06 9.61
CA LEU A 793 13.96 39.74 9.59
C LEU A 793 13.77 38.49 10.45
N LEU A 794 12.84 38.55 11.39
CA LEU A 794 12.53 37.45 12.29
C LEU A 794 11.17 36.89 11.92
N VAL A 795 11.07 35.56 11.79
CA VAL A 795 9.80 34.86 11.64
C VAL A 795 9.46 34.17 12.95
N ARG A 796 8.32 34.55 13.54
CA ARG A 796 7.73 33.92 14.72
C ARG A 796 6.61 32.99 14.27
N VAL A 797 6.75 31.70 14.56
CA VAL A 797 5.86 30.63 14.09
C VAL A 797 5.23 29.99 15.30
N GLY A 798 3.90 29.89 15.38
CA GLY A 798 3.21 29.24 16.49
C GLY A 798 1.92 28.55 16.05
N ARG A 799 1.60 27.46 16.71
CA ARG A 799 0.36 26.69 16.51
C ARG A 799 -0.82 27.45 17.11
N LEU A 800 -1.96 27.36 16.45
CA LEU A 800 -3.23 27.96 16.90
C LEU A 800 -4.10 26.90 17.60
N ASP A 801 -4.87 27.31 18.61
CA ASP A 801 -5.95 26.51 19.21
C ASP A 801 -7.24 26.56 18.38
N GLU A 802 -8.31 25.90 18.83
CA GLU A 802 -9.60 25.84 18.12
C GLU A 802 -10.29 27.21 18.09
N GLU A 803 -10.00 28.07 19.06
CA GLU A 803 -10.46 29.46 19.15
C GLU A 803 -9.60 30.44 18.32
N GLY A 804 -8.53 29.96 17.69
CA GLY A 804 -7.64 30.74 16.83
C GLY A 804 -6.56 31.56 17.55
N ASN A 805 -6.33 31.33 18.84
CA ASN A 805 -5.25 31.93 19.63
C ASN A 805 -3.94 31.15 19.52
N LEU A 806 -2.81 31.83 19.70
CA LEU A 806 -1.49 31.21 19.68
C LEU A 806 -1.22 30.40 20.95
N LEU A 807 -0.91 29.12 20.78
CA LEU A 807 -0.41 28.25 21.84
C LEU A 807 1.02 28.66 22.20
N GLU A 808 1.22 29.43 23.28
CA GLU A 808 2.53 30.02 23.64
C GLU A 808 3.68 29.00 23.67
N LYS A 809 3.43 27.77 24.13
CA LYS A 809 4.43 26.68 24.20
C LYS A 809 4.95 26.22 22.83
N SER A 810 4.20 26.47 21.76
CA SER A 810 4.54 26.05 20.39
C SER A 810 5.33 27.12 19.61
N VAL A 811 5.47 28.33 20.18
CA VAL A 811 6.05 29.48 19.50
C VAL A 811 7.55 29.31 19.34
N ARG A 812 8.03 29.33 18.09
CA ARG A 812 9.44 29.31 17.72
C ARG A 812 9.77 30.54 16.89
N GLU A 813 10.95 31.12 17.12
CA GLU A 813 11.41 32.28 16.38
C GLU A 813 12.70 31.94 15.62
N PHE A 814 12.74 32.33 14.34
CA PHE A 814 13.87 32.06 13.46
C PHE A 814 14.29 33.33 12.70
N PRO A 815 15.60 33.57 12.52
CA PRO A 815 16.06 34.58 11.58
C PRO A 815 15.88 34.09 10.13
N LEU A 816 15.31 34.96 9.29
CA LEU A 816 15.28 34.75 7.84
C LEU A 816 16.65 35.08 7.25
N LEU A 817 17.18 34.17 6.41
CA LEU A 817 18.50 34.28 5.80
C LEU A 817 18.39 34.80 4.37
N ALA A 818 19.37 35.57 3.88
CA ALA A 818 19.36 36.00 2.48
C ALA A 818 19.37 34.78 1.54
N SER A 819 18.47 34.80 0.54
CA SER A 819 18.33 33.68 -0.42
C SER A 819 19.58 33.55 -1.32
N GLU A 820 20.18 34.68 -1.72
CA GLU A 820 21.44 34.76 -2.48
C GLU A 820 22.20 36.04 -2.10
N GLU A 821 23.51 36.10 -2.40
CA GLU A 821 24.33 37.31 -2.22
C GLU A 821 23.74 38.51 -3.00
N GLY A 822 23.31 39.55 -2.29
CA GLY A 822 22.68 40.74 -2.88
C GLY A 822 21.16 40.65 -3.09
N SER A 823 20.51 39.53 -2.73
CA SER A 823 19.05 39.41 -2.77
C SER A 823 18.37 40.24 -1.69
N THR A 824 17.25 40.89 -2.05
CA THR A 824 16.38 41.61 -1.10
C THR A 824 15.41 40.67 -0.36
N ILE A 825 15.30 39.43 -0.83
CA ILE A 825 14.47 38.39 -0.25
C ILE A 825 15.27 37.60 0.76
N ARG A 826 14.66 37.39 1.94
CA ARG A 826 15.16 36.49 2.95
C ARG A 826 14.20 35.33 3.14
N GLU A 827 14.72 34.13 3.32
CA GLU A 827 13.94 32.91 3.43
C GLU A 827 14.43 32.00 4.56
N ARG A 828 13.52 31.16 5.06
CA ARG A 828 13.80 30.12 6.05
C ARG A 828 12.84 28.96 5.83
N SER A 829 13.41 27.77 5.78
CA SER A 829 12.65 26.53 5.84
C SER A 829 12.41 26.17 7.32
N ILE A 830 11.16 25.89 7.67
CA ILE A 830 10.74 25.48 9.01
C ILE A 830 10.23 24.05 8.92
N ASP A 831 10.79 23.18 9.75
CA ASP A 831 10.55 21.75 9.79
C ASP A 831 10.02 21.32 11.18
N ALA A 832 9.73 20.02 11.31
CA ALA A 832 9.24 19.40 12.54
C ALA A 832 8.04 20.16 13.12
N LEU A 833 7.00 20.31 12.30
CA LEU A 833 5.74 20.93 12.67
C LEU A 833 4.72 19.82 12.93
N GLU A 834 4.11 19.84 14.11
CA GLU A 834 3.03 18.93 14.45
C GLU A 834 1.76 19.25 13.65
N PRO A 835 0.85 18.28 13.45
CA PRO A 835 -0.44 18.52 12.84
C PRO A 835 -1.25 19.61 13.55
N GLY A 836 -1.85 20.52 12.79
CA GLY A 836 -2.63 21.64 13.30
C GLY A 836 -2.52 22.89 12.43
N VAL A 837 -3.30 23.92 12.78
CA VAL A 837 -3.21 25.23 12.13
C VAL A 837 -2.06 26.01 12.75
N TRP A 838 -1.19 26.56 11.92
CA TRP A 838 -0.04 27.34 12.33
C TRP A 838 -0.13 28.76 11.79
N SER A 839 0.50 29.69 12.50
CA SER A 839 0.63 31.10 12.13
C SER A 839 2.10 31.48 12.09
N ALA A 840 2.56 31.97 10.95
CA ALA A 840 3.87 32.58 10.77
C ALA A 840 3.71 34.10 10.74
N THR A 841 4.45 34.81 11.58
CA THR A 841 4.46 36.29 11.66
C THR A 841 5.88 36.79 11.44
N VAL A 842 6.09 37.64 10.45
CA VAL A 842 7.39 38.29 10.21
C VAL A 842 7.38 39.71 10.73
N SER A 843 8.44 40.08 11.44
CA SER A 843 8.71 41.44 11.93
C SER A 843 10.21 41.78 11.83
N THR A 844 10.54 43.04 12.08
CA THR A 844 11.93 43.51 12.10
C THR A 844 12.14 44.61 13.12
N SER A 845 13.36 44.71 13.64
CA SER A 845 13.76 45.73 14.63
C SER A 845 14.35 46.99 13.96
N GLU A 846 14.18 47.16 12.64
CA GLU A 846 14.64 48.35 11.92
C GLU A 846 13.83 49.59 12.35
N PRO A 847 14.48 50.74 12.63
CA PRO A 847 13.78 51.99 12.93
C PRO A 847 12.79 52.38 11.82
N GLY A 848 11.53 52.63 12.19
CA GLY A 848 10.44 52.94 11.25
C GLY A 848 9.66 51.73 10.73
N PHE A 849 9.99 50.52 11.21
CA PHE A 849 9.28 49.26 10.95
C PHE A 849 8.72 48.61 12.24
N GLU A 850 8.81 49.29 13.39
CA GLU A 850 8.42 48.77 14.71
C GLU A 850 6.92 48.37 14.77
N ASP A 851 6.07 49.09 14.04
CA ASP A 851 4.63 48.82 13.96
C ASP A 851 4.25 47.87 12.80
N LEU A 852 5.23 47.40 12.02
CA LEU A 852 4.98 46.56 10.85
C LEU A 852 5.20 45.08 11.16
N SER A 853 4.14 44.31 11.04
CA SER A 853 4.19 42.84 11.10
C SER A 853 3.28 42.24 10.04
N GLU A 854 3.76 41.19 9.38
CA GLU A 854 2.97 40.43 8.42
C GLU A 854 2.72 39.02 8.92
N THR A 855 1.46 38.58 8.91
CA THR A 855 1.06 37.26 9.40
C THR A 855 0.40 36.43 8.29
N ARG A 856 0.76 35.15 8.18
CA ARG A 856 0.10 34.15 7.30
C ARG A 856 -0.14 32.87 8.08
N ARG A 857 -1.25 32.21 7.81
CA ARG A 857 -1.60 30.92 8.41
C ARG A 857 -1.43 29.78 7.40
N PHE A 858 -1.15 28.59 7.89
CA PHE A 858 -1.05 27.36 7.10
C PHE A 858 -1.48 26.16 7.95
N LEU A 859 -1.87 25.05 7.31
CA LEU A 859 -2.30 23.82 7.98
C LEU A 859 -1.25 22.74 7.76
N VAL A 860 -0.80 22.16 8.85
CA VAL A 860 -0.05 20.91 8.83
C VAL A 860 -1.05 19.79 9.04
N ARG A 861 -1.14 18.89 8.08
CA ARG A 861 -2.02 17.72 8.17
C ARG A 861 -1.14 16.48 8.28
N ARG A 862 -1.50 15.56 9.17
CA ARG A 862 -1.00 14.19 9.05
C ARG A 862 -1.45 13.63 7.70
N ARG A 863 -0.67 12.76 7.08
CA ARG A 863 -1.18 12.02 5.92
C ARG A 863 -2.41 11.27 6.44
N GLN A 864 -3.60 11.62 5.96
CA GLN A 864 -4.83 11.07 6.53
C GLN A 864 -4.80 9.56 6.31
N ASP A 865 -4.87 8.79 7.40
CA ASP A 865 -4.79 7.35 7.39
C ASP A 865 -6.05 6.83 6.71
N GLN A 866 -5.90 6.30 5.50
CA GLN A 866 -7.03 5.75 4.74
C GLN A 866 -7.75 4.63 5.52
N GLU A 867 -7.10 4.03 6.53
CA GLU A 867 -7.70 3.04 7.43
C GLU A 867 -8.94 3.53 8.15
N MET A 868 -8.93 4.74 8.73
CA MET A 868 -10.05 5.23 9.53
C MET A 868 -11.21 5.80 8.68
N ILE A 869 -11.00 5.93 7.36
CA ILE A 869 -12.04 6.39 6.42
C ILE A 869 -12.85 5.21 5.89
N GLU A 870 -12.21 4.07 5.71
CA GLU A 870 -12.83 2.86 5.17
C GLU A 870 -12.61 1.73 6.15
N LEU A 871 -13.64 1.50 6.98
CA LEU A 871 -13.65 0.50 8.03
C LEU A 871 -14.14 -0.87 7.54
N ALA A 872 -14.65 -0.97 6.31
CA ALA A 872 -15.10 -2.26 5.77
C ALA A 872 -13.93 -3.22 5.54
N ALA A 873 -14.15 -4.48 5.90
CA ALA A 873 -13.21 -5.57 5.65
C ALA A 873 -13.08 -5.87 4.14
N ASP A 874 -11.92 -6.36 3.72
CA ASP A 874 -11.65 -6.84 2.36
C ASP A 874 -11.38 -8.37 2.38
N PRO A 875 -12.44 -9.19 2.51
CA PRO A 875 -12.30 -10.65 2.54
C PRO A 875 -11.75 -11.21 1.22
N GLU A 876 -11.95 -10.50 0.11
CA GLU A 876 -11.47 -10.89 -1.21
C GLU A 876 -9.94 -10.77 -1.31
N ALA A 877 -9.35 -9.74 -0.69
CA ALA A 877 -7.90 -9.64 -0.58
C ALA A 877 -7.29 -10.82 0.20
N LEU A 878 -7.89 -11.21 1.33
CA LEU A 878 -7.44 -12.38 2.11
C LEU A 878 -7.60 -13.68 1.31
N ARG A 879 -8.73 -13.85 0.62
CA ARG A 879 -8.99 -15.01 -0.25
C ARG A 879 -7.90 -15.16 -1.31
N ARG A 880 -7.56 -14.07 -2.00
CA ARG A 880 -6.48 -14.07 -3.01
C ARG A 880 -5.13 -14.43 -2.41
N LEU A 881 -4.80 -13.94 -1.22
CA LEU A 881 -3.56 -14.28 -0.53
C LEU A 881 -3.50 -15.78 -0.20
N ALA A 882 -4.59 -16.35 0.32
CA ALA A 882 -4.66 -17.77 0.63
C ALA A 882 -4.53 -18.67 -0.62
N GLU A 883 -5.26 -18.36 -1.69
CA GLU A 883 -5.24 -19.12 -2.95
C GLU A 883 -3.86 -19.09 -3.63
N GLU A 884 -3.24 -17.92 -3.71
CA GLU A 884 -1.91 -17.75 -4.27
C GLU A 884 -0.84 -18.46 -3.43
N GLY A 885 -1.05 -18.53 -2.12
CA GLY A 885 -0.17 -19.22 -1.19
C GLY A 885 -0.49 -20.71 -0.99
N GLY A 886 -1.51 -21.24 -1.66
CA GLY A 886 -1.86 -22.67 -1.66
C GLY A 886 -2.53 -23.16 -0.37
N GLY A 887 -3.05 -22.26 0.47
CA GLY A 887 -3.90 -22.60 1.62
C GLY A 887 -5.35 -22.20 1.38
N ARG A 888 -6.10 -21.98 2.47
CA ARG A 888 -7.54 -21.65 2.43
C ARG A 888 -7.88 -20.36 3.17
N TYR A 889 -8.93 -19.71 2.69
CA TYR A 889 -9.62 -18.62 3.36
C TYR A 889 -10.82 -19.15 4.13
N GLY A 890 -11.10 -18.56 5.29
CA GLY A 890 -12.37 -18.72 5.98
C GLY A 890 -12.67 -17.50 6.83
N ASP A 891 -13.95 -17.27 7.11
CA ASP A 891 -14.35 -16.28 8.10
C ASP A 891 -14.15 -16.83 9.51
N ILE A 892 -14.41 -16.02 10.52
CA ILE A 892 -14.23 -16.40 11.93
C ILE A 892 -15.00 -17.68 12.31
N GLY A 893 -16.16 -17.93 11.69
CA GLY A 893 -16.94 -19.16 11.84
C GLY A 893 -16.27 -20.41 11.24
N ASP A 894 -15.50 -20.24 10.17
CA ASP A 894 -14.77 -21.31 9.46
C ASP A 894 -13.38 -21.60 10.04
N ALA A 895 -12.95 -20.85 11.04
CA ALA A 895 -11.61 -20.93 11.61
C ALA A 895 -11.21 -22.36 12.01
N ASP A 896 -12.16 -23.13 12.55
CA ASP A 896 -11.93 -24.51 12.97
C ASP A 896 -11.48 -25.40 11.79
N ARG A 897 -12.13 -25.23 10.63
CA ARG A 897 -11.87 -25.96 9.39
C ARG A 897 -10.56 -25.53 8.75
N VAL A 898 -10.34 -24.23 8.60
CA VAL A 898 -9.11 -23.67 8.01
C VAL A 898 -7.86 -24.15 8.76
N VAL A 899 -7.94 -24.19 10.09
CA VAL A 899 -6.82 -24.68 10.92
C VAL A 899 -6.65 -26.19 10.81
N ALA A 900 -7.74 -26.96 10.76
CA ALA A 900 -7.67 -28.42 10.62
C ALA A 900 -6.96 -28.81 9.32
N GLU A 901 -7.34 -28.20 8.20
CA GLU A 901 -6.73 -28.44 6.89
C GLU A 901 -5.26 -27.99 6.84
N LEU A 902 -4.95 -26.85 7.46
CA LEU A 902 -3.56 -26.41 7.61
C LEU A 902 -2.74 -27.47 8.35
N VAL A 903 -3.27 -28.02 9.45
CA VAL A 903 -2.60 -29.04 10.27
C VAL A 903 -2.43 -30.36 9.52
N GLU A 904 -3.40 -30.77 8.71
CA GLU A 904 -3.31 -31.98 7.87
C GLU A 904 -2.18 -31.88 6.83
N GLY A 905 -1.94 -30.68 6.30
CA GLY A 905 -0.82 -30.42 5.38
C GLY A 905 0.57 -30.35 6.04
N LEU A 906 0.66 -30.36 7.37
CA LEU A 906 1.94 -30.25 8.10
C LEU A 906 2.69 -31.58 8.13
N GLU A 907 3.51 -31.85 7.12
CA GLU A 907 4.41 -33.00 7.12
C GLU A 907 5.66 -32.76 7.99
N PRO A 908 6.01 -33.67 8.92
CA PRO A 908 7.27 -33.58 9.67
C PRO A 908 8.47 -33.75 8.75
N ARG A 909 9.42 -32.81 8.79
CA ARG A 909 10.66 -32.93 8.03
C ARG A 909 11.59 -33.93 8.71
N MET A 910 11.90 -35.02 8.02
CA MET A 910 12.92 -35.97 8.46
C MET A 910 14.30 -35.47 8.02
N GLU A 911 15.14 -35.09 8.99
CA GLU A 911 16.52 -34.72 8.70
C GLU A 911 17.42 -35.94 8.91
N GLU A 912 17.99 -36.48 7.83
CA GLU A 912 18.97 -37.56 7.89
C GLU A 912 20.38 -36.96 8.11
N ARG A 913 20.86 -37.04 9.36
CA ARG A 913 22.21 -36.61 9.69
C ARG A 913 23.17 -37.81 9.64
N ARG A 914 24.06 -37.83 8.65
CA ARG A 914 25.14 -38.82 8.49
C ARG A 914 26.43 -38.28 9.09
N LEU A 915 26.86 -38.85 10.21
CA LEU A 915 28.18 -38.60 10.79
C LEU A 915 29.08 -39.81 10.53
N THR A 916 30.15 -39.60 9.76
CA THR A 916 31.12 -40.66 9.45
C THR A 916 32.35 -40.50 10.34
N TYR A 917 32.60 -41.48 11.20
CA TYR A 917 33.80 -41.54 12.03
C TYR A 917 34.83 -42.46 11.36
N SER A 918 35.99 -41.91 11.00
CA SER A 918 37.10 -42.68 10.48
C SER A 918 37.80 -43.45 11.62
N LEU A 919 38.01 -44.76 11.45
CA LEU A 919 38.66 -45.59 12.46
C LEU A 919 40.16 -45.80 12.20
N TRP A 920 40.65 -45.41 11.01
CA TRP A 920 42.01 -45.69 10.55
C TRP A 920 42.95 -44.49 10.63
N ASP A 921 42.43 -43.26 10.61
CA ASP A 921 43.21 -42.00 10.55
C ASP A 921 43.58 -41.44 11.92
N ASN A 922 43.54 -42.28 12.97
CA ASN A 922 43.87 -41.88 14.33
C ASN A 922 45.30 -42.27 14.72
N TYR A 923 45.89 -41.48 15.62
CA TYR A 923 47.23 -41.75 16.15
C TYR A 923 47.31 -43.09 16.90
N THR A 924 46.19 -43.61 17.41
CA THR A 924 46.13 -44.88 18.14
C THR A 924 46.35 -46.09 17.23
N ALA A 925 45.80 -46.10 16.01
CA ALA A 925 46.05 -47.14 15.02
C ALA A 925 47.52 -47.14 14.56
N LEU A 926 48.10 -45.95 14.33
CA LEU A 926 49.53 -45.82 14.01
C LEU A 926 50.42 -46.32 15.15
N LEU A 927 50.07 -45.97 16.40
CA LEU A 927 50.81 -46.39 17.59
C LEU A 927 50.74 -47.91 17.76
N LEU A 928 49.59 -48.55 17.49
CA LEU A 928 49.45 -50.01 17.55
C LEU A 928 50.40 -50.72 16.59
N VAL A 929 50.45 -50.29 15.31
CA VAL A 929 51.37 -50.87 14.32
C VAL A 929 52.82 -50.61 14.72
N GLY A 930 53.14 -49.38 15.12
CA GLY A 930 54.47 -49.01 15.60
C GLY A 930 54.89 -49.83 16.82
N ALA A 931 54.00 -50.07 17.78
CA ALA A 931 54.26 -50.87 18.96
C ALA A 931 54.52 -52.34 18.60
N LEU A 932 53.73 -52.94 17.71
CA LEU A 932 53.95 -54.31 17.24
C LEU A 932 55.32 -54.47 16.57
N LEU A 933 55.70 -53.54 15.70
CA LEU A 933 57.01 -53.53 15.02
C LEU A 933 58.16 -53.26 16.01
N CYS A 934 57.97 -52.34 16.97
CA CYS A 934 58.96 -52.07 18.02
C CYS A 934 59.16 -53.27 18.93
N VAL A 935 58.09 -53.97 19.34
CA VAL A 935 58.17 -55.19 20.15
C VAL A 935 58.88 -56.30 19.37
N GLU A 936 58.56 -56.47 18.09
CA GLU A 936 59.27 -57.40 17.22
C GLU A 936 60.77 -57.05 17.16
N TRP A 937 61.12 -55.78 16.91
CA TRP A 937 62.50 -55.32 16.84
C TRP A 937 63.25 -55.50 18.16
N LEU A 938 62.63 -55.17 19.30
CA LEU A 938 63.24 -55.32 20.62
C LEU A 938 63.52 -56.79 20.92
N TRP A 939 62.58 -57.67 20.56
CA TRP A 939 62.74 -59.11 20.71
C TRP A 939 63.81 -59.66 19.77
N ARG A 940 63.91 -59.12 18.55
CA ARG A 940 64.95 -59.44 17.55
C ARG A 940 66.34 -59.07 18.07
N LYS A 941 66.49 -57.85 18.57
CA LYS A 941 67.74 -57.34 19.15
C LYS A 941 68.17 -58.14 20.38
N ARG A 942 67.23 -58.46 21.28
CA ARG A 942 67.49 -59.29 22.48
C ARG A 942 67.90 -60.72 22.13
N SER A 943 67.50 -61.22 20.96
CA SER A 943 67.81 -62.56 20.48
C SER A 943 69.07 -62.63 19.59
N GLY A 944 69.82 -61.52 19.44
CA GLY A 944 71.06 -61.47 18.68
C GLY A 944 70.88 -61.54 17.16
N LEU A 945 69.72 -61.10 16.66
CA LEU A 945 69.45 -60.94 15.24
C LEU A 945 69.67 -59.45 14.85
N PRO A 946 70.30 -59.15 13.70
CA PRO A 946 70.46 -57.79 13.21
C PRO A 946 69.11 -57.11 12.98
#